data_AF-A0A940AXH1-F1
#
_entry.id   AF-A0A940AXH1-F1
#
_cell.length_a   1.000
_cell.length_b   1.000
_cell.length_c   1.000
_cell.angle_alpha   90.00
_cell.angle_beta   90.00
_cell.angle_gamma   90.00
#
_symmetry.space_group_name_H-M   'P 1'
#
loop_
_entity.id
_entity.type
_entity.pdbx_description
1 polymer ?
#
loop_
_entity_poly.entity_id
_entity_poly.type
_entity_poly.pdbx_seq_one_letter_code
_entity_poly.pdbx_strand_id
1 'polypeptide(L)'
;MKITLIKTRNNKEVITRYSLEEVAHAIQSGWRKHNVTYLREVYHLMSKERQADGQILTNWEGGIKIERICFAQELDRYKNERRILAYNGLVVVEVNNLPTYEKAVEVRDEASKMPETLMCFLGASGKSVKIVCRGELFPKEEGRGKKEDVRGQEEEARLPKDEDDIRQFHQNLYQTARRAYMNQFGFDIAYLEPRLDRIVYFSADPDMAFHPDARPFYADTKKHDVPQPVSISRESDRLMPGRTIKRTYRLEWEFIVGTVLGRYFELPDEDRLETLLMQIATLCLNQGIPLAYAQGMTMEHPVLNTDKLLVKKTFEIVYAVTLQEEYMKKHKIKPLQSIPNDTLQMMKTEIFLNENFEMRKNLMTGVAEYREKYSDDQRFKPLTEEVRNDMTMRATELGLKSWDRDVNRFIDSTRIEQYDPVNTWLDNLPQWNGHDYIKELAARVPTNQPHWEKYLRMWLVGMVAQWRESDKQLTGNALTPLLIGRQGCGKTRFCKIILPPELRDYYNDKINFKNEFDLNIALTMFAMINIDEFDKTTNSQQIVLKYLLSSAEVKFRPPYGKTIKQFRRYTSFIGTTNQQKPLVDPTGSRRFVCVEIRNGENINFEDDLDHHQLFAQALHLFNSGEHFWLDNDEIATLIKENEPYQKLNDLVEMISETFRKPKAGEGKWWGLNDISELLKSRYANFDPKTSYVKLGRALSDQQFGFETDRKTSGHYYRLVER
;
A
#
# COMPACT_ATOMS: atom_id res chain seq x y z
N MET A 1 28.36 -4.28 39.92
CA MET A 1 27.24 -5.26 39.92
C MET A 1 27.82 -6.67 39.81
N LYS A 2 27.25 -7.68 40.49
CA LYS A 2 27.72 -9.09 40.39
C LYS A 2 26.73 -9.93 39.59
N ILE A 3 27.23 -10.77 38.70
CA ILE A 3 26.47 -11.73 37.90
C ILE A 3 26.85 -13.17 38.26
N THR A 4 25.93 -14.09 37.99
CA THR A 4 26.05 -15.48 38.45
C THR A 4 26.63 -16.37 37.36
N LEU A 5 27.70 -17.10 37.68
CA LEU A 5 28.27 -18.16 36.86
C LEU A 5 27.95 -19.53 37.46
N ILE A 6 27.34 -20.41 36.67
CA ILE A 6 26.89 -21.74 37.07
C ILE A 6 27.69 -22.79 36.31
N LYS A 7 28.32 -23.71 37.05
CA LYS A 7 29.09 -24.83 36.51
C LYS A 7 28.56 -26.16 37.02
N THR A 8 28.45 -27.17 36.17
CA THR A 8 28.08 -28.52 36.60
C THR A 8 29.34 -29.35 36.88
N ARG A 9 29.49 -29.85 38.11
CA ARG A 9 30.60 -30.74 38.52
C ARG A 9 30.03 -31.94 39.28
N ASN A 10 30.31 -33.17 38.83
CA ASN A 10 29.82 -34.42 39.44
C ASN A 10 28.29 -34.42 39.67
N ASN A 11 27.50 -34.04 38.66
CA ASN A 11 26.03 -33.87 38.76
C ASN A 11 25.55 -32.86 39.83
N LYS A 12 26.41 -31.95 40.30
CA LYS A 12 26.03 -30.87 41.22
C LYS A 12 26.36 -29.51 40.61
N GLU A 13 25.46 -28.55 40.81
CA GLU A 13 25.65 -27.16 40.35
C GLU A 13 26.52 -26.36 41.33
N VAL A 14 27.65 -25.86 40.86
CA VAL A 14 28.51 -24.93 41.59
C VAL A 14 28.21 -23.52 41.09
N ILE A 15 27.84 -22.64 42.00
CA ILE A 15 27.49 -21.24 41.74
C ILE A 15 28.65 -20.36 42.19
N THR A 16 29.13 -19.49 41.29
CA THR A 16 30.19 -18.51 41.56
C THR A 16 29.72 -17.13 41.12
N ARG A 17 30.13 -16.07 41.81
CA ARG A 17 29.71 -14.69 41.50
C ARG A 17 30.91 -13.90 41.02
N TYR A 18 30.77 -13.27 39.85
CA TYR A 18 31.80 -12.42 39.24
C TYR A 18 31.23 -11.03 39.01
N SER A 19 32.09 -10.01 38.97
CA SER A 19 31.70 -8.71 38.43
C SER A 19 31.40 -8.80 36.94
N LEU A 20 30.59 -7.88 36.41
CA LEU A 20 30.26 -7.85 34.99
C LEU A 20 31.52 -7.60 34.14
N GLU A 21 32.42 -6.75 34.63
CA GLU A 21 33.69 -6.39 34.00
C GLU A 21 34.63 -7.60 33.92
N GLU A 22 34.73 -8.41 34.97
CA GLU A 22 35.52 -9.66 34.95
C GLU A 22 34.99 -10.66 33.91
N VAL A 23 33.67 -10.76 33.77
CA VAL A 23 33.07 -11.67 32.77
C VAL A 23 33.29 -11.15 31.35
N ALA A 24 33.10 -9.85 31.11
CA ALA A 24 33.38 -9.24 29.81
C ALA A 24 34.86 -9.46 29.42
N HIS A 25 35.79 -9.15 30.33
CA HIS A 25 37.21 -9.39 30.10
C HIS A 25 37.51 -10.88 29.83
N ALA A 26 36.89 -11.82 30.56
CA ALA A 26 37.12 -13.25 30.36
C ALA A 26 36.57 -13.79 29.01
N ILE A 27 35.47 -13.22 28.49
CA ILE A 27 34.95 -13.53 27.15
C ILE A 27 35.90 -12.98 26.08
N GLN A 28 36.35 -11.73 26.25
CA GLN A 28 37.24 -11.04 25.32
C GLN A 28 38.64 -11.68 25.27
N SER A 29 39.19 -12.05 26.42
CA SER A 29 40.51 -12.69 26.53
C SER A 29 40.47 -14.17 26.10
N GLY A 30 39.30 -14.73 25.85
CA GLY A 30 39.13 -16.13 25.43
C GLY A 30 39.47 -17.15 26.52
N TRP A 31 39.18 -16.88 27.81
CA TRP A 31 39.49 -17.76 28.95
C TRP A 31 38.94 -19.20 28.80
N ARG A 32 37.91 -19.40 27.96
CA ARG A 32 37.32 -20.71 27.60
C ARG A 32 37.37 -21.04 26.11
N LYS A 33 38.28 -20.43 25.35
CA LYS A 33 38.37 -20.57 23.88
C LYS A 33 38.41 -22.02 23.42
N HIS A 34 39.23 -22.88 24.03
CA HIS A 34 39.34 -24.29 23.63
C HIS A 34 38.00 -25.05 23.74
N ASN A 35 37.29 -24.89 24.86
CA ASN A 35 36.00 -25.55 25.08
C ASN A 35 34.92 -25.01 24.14
N VAL A 36 34.94 -23.71 23.86
CA VAL A 36 34.01 -23.05 22.93
C VAL A 36 34.28 -23.49 21.50
N THR A 37 35.55 -23.54 21.06
CA THR A 37 35.94 -24.04 19.74
C THR A 37 35.52 -25.50 19.55
N TYR A 38 35.81 -26.36 20.52
CA TYR A 38 35.36 -27.75 20.49
C TYR A 38 33.83 -27.83 20.38
N LEU A 39 33.09 -27.05 21.19
CA LEU A 39 31.64 -27.02 21.08
C LEU A 39 31.19 -26.63 19.67
N ARG A 40 31.77 -25.59 19.06
CA ARG A 40 31.42 -25.14 17.69
C ARG A 40 31.65 -26.24 16.64
N GLU A 41 32.74 -26.99 16.75
CA GLU A 41 33.06 -28.10 15.86
C GLU A 41 32.02 -29.21 15.96
N VAL A 42 31.62 -29.60 17.16
CA VAL A 42 30.65 -30.70 17.34
C VAL A 42 29.18 -30.24 17.36
N TYR A 43 28.90 -28.93 17.41
CA TYR A 43 27.55 -28.37 17.61
C TYR A 43 26.54 -28.79 16.54
N HIS A 44 27.01 -29.06 15.32
CA HIS A 44 26.19 -29.48 14.19
C HIS A 44 25.89 -30.98 14.19
N LEU A 45 26.66 -31.77 14.97
CA LEU A 45 26.50 -33.22 15.11
C LEU A 45 25.58 -33.59 16.29
N MET A 46 25.25 -32.63 17.15
CA MET A 46 24.40 -32.85 18.34
C MET A 46 22.92 -32.77 17.98
N SER A 47 22.12 -33.74 18.47
CA SER A 47 20.68 -33.54 18.62
C SER A 47 20.45 -32.70 19.87
N LYS A 48 19.95 -31.48 19.69
CA LYS A 48 19.87 -30.47 20.75
C LYS A 48 18.43 -30.02 20.98
N GLU A 49 18.02 -30.02 22.23
CA GLU A 49 16.72 -29.48 22.68
C GLU A 49 16.98 -28.33 23.64
N ARG A 50 16.50 -27.12 23.30
CA ARG A 50 16.65 -25.94 24.15
C ARG A 50 15.49 -25.86 25.14
N GLN A 51 15.81 -25.84 26.42
CA GLN A 51 14.85 -25.65 27.50
C GLN A 51 14.48 -24.18 27.67
N ALA A 52 13.35 -23.92 28.34
CA ALA A 52 12.80 -22.59 28.56
C ALA A 52 13.75 -21.66 29.34
N ASP A 53 14.56 -22.22 30.26
CA ASP A 53 15.55 -21.49 31.05
C ASP A 53 16.84 -21.17 30.26
N GLY A 54 16.97 -21.64 29.01
CA GLY A 54 18.15 -21.46 28.17
C GLY A 54 19.16 -22.60 28.20
N GLN A 55 18.92 -23.66 28.98
CA GLN A 55 19.72 -24.89 28.91
C GLN A 55 19.56 -25.59 27.57
N ILE A 56 20.60 -26.31 27.16
CA ILE A 56 20.56 -27.15 25.96
C ILE A 56 20.81 -28.60 26.40
N LEU A 57 19.78 -29.43 26.28
CA LEU A 57 19.90 -30.87 26.39
C LEU A 57 20.47 -31.43 25.10
N THR A 58 21.41 -32.36 25.21
CA THR A 58 22.06 -32.99 24.06
C THR A 58 22.21 -34.48 24.27
N ASN A 59 22.08 -35.27 23.21
CA ASN A 59 22.43 -36.69 23.20
C ASN A 59 23.95 -36.95 23.23
N TRP A 60 24.77 -35.90 23.21
CA TRP A 60 26.23 -36.00 23.20
C TRP A 60 26.77 -36.52 24.53
N GLU A 61 27.63 -37.55 24.49
CA GLU A 61 28.24 -38.13 25.68
C GLU A 61 29.01 -37.07 26.49
N GLY A 62 28.60 -36.89 27.75
CA GLY A 62 29.19 -35.92 28.66
C GLY A 62 28.64 -34.49 28.57
N GLY A 63 27.67 -34.22 27.69
CA GLY A 63 26.94 -32.94 27.57
C GLY A 63 27.82 -31.72 27.27
N ILE A 64 27.23 -30.52 27.37
CA ILE A 64 27.96 -29.26 27.17
C ILE A 64 28.71 -28.90 28.45
N LYS A 65 30.05 -29.01 28.41
CA LYS A 65 30.96 -28.75 29.54
C LYS A 65 31.43 -27.29 29.62
N ILE A 66 30.55 -26.34 29.32
CA ILE A 66 30.82 -24.91 29.40
C ILE A 66 29.97 -24.30 30.52
N GLU A 67 30.56 -23.35 31.26
CA GLU A 67 29.84 -22.62 32.30
C GLU A 67 28.65 -21.83 31.73
N ARG A 68 27.67 -21.51 32.57
CA ARG A 68 26.43 -20.82 32.19
C ARG A 68 26.33 -19.52 32.99
N ILE A 69 25.91 -18.44 32.36
CA ILE A 69 25.84 -17.10 32.94
C ILE A 69 24.36 -16.75 33.14
N CYS A 70 23.98 -16.33 34.35
CA CYS A 70 22.73 -15.63 34.62
C CYS A 70 23.02 -14.15 34.88
N PHE A 71 22.51 -13.28 34.00
CA PHE A 71 22.72 -11.84 34.10
C PHE A 71 21.70 -11.15 35.02
N ALA A 72 20.45 -11.63 35.00
CA ALA A 72 19.33 -10.99 35.68
C ALA A 72 19.40 -11.10 37.21
N GLN A 73 19.97 -12.19 37.74
CA GLN A 73 19.98 -12.46 39.19
C GLN A 73 21.38 -12.76 39.73
N GLU A 74 21.66 -12.25 40.92
CA GLU A 74 22.72 -12.74 41.79
C GLU A 74 22.17 -13.92 42.60
N LEU A 75 22.72 -15.12 42.39
CA LEU A 75 22.30 -16.34 43.06
C LEU A 75 23.38 -16.85 44.02
N ASP A 76 22.92 -17.55 45.05
CA ASP A 76 23.75 -18.33 45.98
C ASP A 76 23.19 -19.75 46.13
N ARG A 77 24.02 -20.67 46.61
CA ARG A 77 23.61 -22.06 46.88
C ARG A 77 23.47 -22.26 48.38
N TYR A 78 22.25 -22.48 48.85
CA TYR A 78 21.97 -22.79 50.25
C TYR A 78 21.14 -24.09 50.36
N LYS A 79 21.57 -25.05 51.18
CA LYS A 79 20.89 -26.35 51.38
C LYS A 79 20.47 -27.09 50.09
N ASN A 80 21.32 -27.07 49.06
CA ASN A 80 21.06 -27.62 47.72
C ASN A 80 20.00 -26.90 46.86
N GLU A 81 19.54 -25.73 47.26
CA GLU A 81 18.60 -24.90 46.49
C GLU A 81 19.25 -23.58 46.05
N ARG A 82 18.72 -23.00 44.95
CA ARG A 82 19.13 -21.68 44.45
C ARG A 82 18.43 -20.61 45.27
N ARG A 83 19.20 -19.73 45.91
CA ARG A 83 18.70 -18.58 46.66
C ARG A 83 19.01 -17.30 45.87
N ILE A 84 18.01 -16.46 45.65
CA ILE A 84 18.19 -15.15 45.01
C ILE A 84 18.70 -14.16 46.06
N LEU A 85 19.79 -13.46 45.76
CA LEU A 85 20.38 -12.41 46.58
C LEU A 85 19.96 -11.01 46.10
N ALA A 86 20.00 -10.78 44.79
CA ALA A 86 19.65 -9.50 44.19
C ALA A 86 19.16 -9.64 42.74
N TYR A 87 18.36 -8.68 42.29
CA TYR A 87 17.98 -8.48 40.90
C TYR A 87 18.83 -7.37 40.27
N ASN A 88 19.41 -7.64 39.10
CA ASN A 88 20.40 -6.78 38.47
C ASN A 88 19.81 -5.80 37.43
N GLY A 89 18.54 -5.96 37.03
CA GLY A 89 17.96 -5.12 35.97
C GLY A 89 18.55 -5.37 34.57
N LEU A 90 19.24 -6.49 34.36
CA LEU A 90 19.84 -6.87 33.08
C LEU A 90 18.94 -7.84 32.31
N VAL A 91 18.71 -7.57 31.03
CA VAL A 91 18.03 -8.47 30.09
C VAL A 91 18.99 -8.92 29.00
N VAL A 92 18.79 -10.15 28.51
CA VAL A 92 19.56 -10.71 27.39
C VAL A 92 18.64 -10.94 26.21
N VAL A 93 18.89 -10.21 25.11
CA VAL A 93 18.27 -10.44 23.80
C VAL A 93 19.18 -11.40 23.03
N GLU A 94 18.62 -12.52 22.57
CA GLU A 94 19.37 -13.53 21.81
C GLU A 94 18.92 -13.58 20.36
N VAL A 95 19.84 -13.36 19.43
CA VAL A 95 19.63 -13.67 18.01
C VAL A 95 20.18 -15.06 17.77
N ASN A 96 19.31 -16.07 17.64
CA ASN A 96 19.68 -17.48 17.51
C ASN A 96 19.53 -17.98 16.06
N ASN A 97 20.12 -19.15 15.76
CA ASN A 97 19.99 -19.84 14.46
C ASN A 97 20.46 -19.02 13.25
N LEU A 98 21.51 -18.20 13.43
CA LEU A 98 22.10 -17.47 12.30
C LEU A 98 22.75 -18.46 11.32
N PRO A 99 22.61 -18.25 10.00
CA PRO A 99 23.00 -19.23 8.99
C PRO A 99 24.50 -19.54 9.02
N THR A 100 25.30 -18.49 9.19
CA THR A 100 26.76 -18.53 9.14
C THR A 100 27.39 -17.79 10.32
N TYR A 101 28.68 -18.03 10.54
CA TYR A 101 29.47 -17.33 11.55
C TYR A 101 29.62 -15.85 11.21
N GLU A 102 29.86 -15.55 9.93
CA GLU A 102 29.99 -14.21 9.38
C GLU A 102 28.72 -13.40 9.63
N LYS A 103 27.54 -14.01 9.45
CA LYS A 103 26.28 -13.33 9.73
C LYS A 103 26.11 -13.04 11.22
N ALA A 104 26.63 -13.89 12.09
CA ALA A 104 26.65 -13.64 13.53
C ALA A 104 27.59 -12.49 13.91
N VAL A 105 28.73 -12.36 13.23
CA VAL A 105 29.64 -11.22 13.37
C VAL A 105 28.96 -9.92 12.94
N GLU A 106 28.32 -9.89 11.76
CA GLU A 106 27.59 -8.71 11.28
C GLU A 106 26.52 -8.26 12.28
N VAL A 107 25.69 -9.18 12.79
CA VAL A 107 24.63 -8.85 13.77
C VAL A 107 25.22 -8.34 15.09
N ARG A 108 26.35 -8.91 15.55
CA ARG A 108 27.04 -8.44 16.76
C ARG A 108 27.56 -7.02 16.55
N ASP A 109 28.19 -6.75 15.40
CA ASP A 109 28.77 -5.45 15.10
C ASP A 109 27.68 -4.38 14.94
N GLU A 110 26.54 -4.70 14.31
CA GLU A 110 25.37 -3.82 14.28
C GLU A 110 24.78 -3.59 15.68
N ALA A 111 24.68 -4.64 16.51
CA ALA A 111 24.23 -4.48 17.90
C ALA A 111 25.15 -3.55 18.69
N SER A 112 26.46 -3.61 18.46
CA SER A 112 27.45 -2.80 19.19
C SER A 112 27.31 -1.29 18.97
N LYS A 113 26.64 -0.87 17.89
CA LYS A 113 26.42 0.53 17.52
C LYS A 113 25.28 1.18 18.31
N MET A 114 24.37 0.40 18.90
CA MET A 114 23.28 0.96 19.67
C MET A 114 23.78 1.50 21.02
N PRO A 115 23.42 2.74 21.42
CA PRO A 115 23.89 3.34 22.66
C PRO A 115 23.34 2.65 23.91
N GLU A 116 22.29 1.85 23.78
CA GLU A 116 21.71 1.03 24.86
C GLU A 116 22.35 -0.36 25.02
N THR A 117 23.29 -0.73 24.14
CA THR A 117 24.01 -2.01 24.22
C THR A 117 25.06 -1.96 25.33
N LEU A 118 24.82 -2.67 26.43
CA LEU A 118 25.80 -2.79 27.52
C LEU A 118 26.94 -3.74 27.14
N MET A 119 26.60 -4.91 26.61
CA MET A 119 27.57 -5.83 26.00
C MET A 119 26.94 -6.65 24.89
N CYS A 120 27.68 -6.92 23.83
CA CYS A 120 27.28 -7.89 22.82
C CYS A 120 28.44 -8.81 22.41
N PHE A 121 28.15 -10.09 22.26
CA PHE A 121 29.15 -11.10 21.93
C PHE A 121 28.54 -12.28 21.18
N LEU A 122 29.36 -12.99 20.41
CA LEU A 122 28.99 -14.24 19.76
C LEU A 122 28.72 -15.30 20.83
N GLY A 123 27.57 -15.97 20.74
CA GLY A 123 27.22 -17.09 21.61
C GLY A 123 28.15 -18.29 21.39
N ALA A 124 28.13 -19.23 22.35
CA ALA A 124 29.03 -20.38 22.36
C ALA A 124 28.95 -21.23 21.07
N SER A 125 27.81 -21.27 20.39
CA SER A 125 27.61 -21.97 19.12
C SER A 125 28.28 -21.32 17.91
N GLY A 126 28.70 -20.05 17.99
CA GLY A 126 29.18 -19.27 16.85
C GLY A 126 28.11 -18.87 15.82
N LYS A 127 26.85 -19.32 16.01
CA LYS A 127 25.68 -19.02 15.16
C LYS A 127 24.58 -18.31 15.94
N SER A 128 24.97 -17.56 16.96
CA SER A 128 24.04 -16.74 17.73
C SER A 128 24.77 -15.53 18.29
N VAL A 129 24.03 -14.47 18.57
CA VAL A 129 24.51 -13.26 19.24
C VAL A 129 23.76 -13.10 20.55
N LYS A 130 24.49 -12.71 21.61
CA LYS A 130 23.93 -12.35 22.92
C LYS A 130 24.12 -10.86 23.11
N ILE A 131 23.02 -10.14 23.29
CA ILE A 131 23.01 -8.69 23.49
C ILE A 131 22.43 -8.44 24.88
N VAL A 132 23.22 -7.87 25.77
CA VAL A 132 22.83 -7.60 27.15
C VAL A 132 22.58 -6.11 27.28
N CYS A 133 21.46 -5.75 27.90
CA CYS A 133 21.03 -4.37 28.09
C CYS A 133 20.67 -4.15 29.57
N ARG A 134 20.92 -2.93 30.05
CA ARG A 134 20.46 -2.47 31.38
C ARG A 134 19.11 -1.79 31.26
N GLY A 135 18.25 -1.94 32.27
CA GLY A 135 16.99 -1.22 32.35
C GLY A 135 16.79 -0.49 33.66
N GLU A 136 15.97 0.56 33.60
CA GLU A 136 15.56 1.39 34.74
C GLU A 136 14.08 1.76 34.67
N LEU A 137 13.47 2.06 35.83
CA LEU A 137 12.13 2.62 35.90
C LEU A 137 12.11 4.04 35.33
N PHE A 138 10.99 4.42 34.70
CA PHE A 138 10.81 5.80 34.25
C PHE A 138 11.03 6.81 35.40
N PRO A 139 11.66 7.96 35.12
CA PRO A 139 11.73 9.06 36.08
C PRO A 139 10.30 9.46 36.50
N LYS A 140 10.05 9.59 37.81
CA LYS A 140 8.81 10.22 38.27
C LYS A 140 8.86 11.69 37.85
N GLU A 141 7.82 12.17 37.17
CA GLU A 141 7.64 13.61 36.98
C GLU A 141 7.45 14.24 38.36
N GLU A 142 8.49 14.90 38.87
CA GLU A 142 8.34 15.78 40.02
C GLU A 142 7.38 16.90 39.62
N GLY A 143 6.18 16.87 40.19
CA GLY A 143 5.23 17.96 40.08
C GLY A 143 5.93 19.27 40.44
N ARG A 144 5.69 20.32 39.65
CA ARG A 144 6.14 21.70 39.90
C ARG A 144 5.98 22.06 41.39
N GLY A 145 7.06 21.97 42.15
CA GLY A 145 7.05 22.24 43.58
C GLY A 145 8.38 21.96 44.25
N LYS A 146 9.20 23.03 44.36
CA LYS A 146 10.46 23.17 45.13
C LYS A 146 11.64 22.31 44.68
N LYS A 147 12.61 22.99 44.04
CA LYS A 147 14.01 22.56 44.02
C LYS A 147 14.53 22.49 45.47
N GLU A 148 14.84 21.31 45.95
CA GLU A 148 15.86 21.16 46.99
C GLU A 148 17.09 20.52 46.36
N ASP A 149 18.21 21.22 46.53
CA ASP A 149 19.54 20.80 46.12
C ASP A 149 19.93 19.52 46.88
N VAL A 150 20.10 18.41 46.15
CA VAL A 150 20.93 17.29 46.61
C VAL A 150 21.90 16.92 45.50
N ARG A 151 23.04 17.63 45.48
CA ARG A 151 24.25 17.17 44.80
C ARG A 151 24.83 15.98 45.57
N GLY A 152 25.09 14.88 44.88
CA GLY A 152 26.13 13.93 45.29
C GLY A 152 25.69 12.59 45.89
N GLN A 153 24.55 12.03 45.51
CA GLN A 153 24.31 10.59 45.69
C GLN A 153 24.38 9.91 44.32
N GLU A 154 25.29 8.93 44.19
CA GLU A 154 25.31 8.00 43.06
C GLU A 154 23.88 7.55 42.79
N GLU A 155 23.35 7.82 41.59
CA GLU A 155 21.99 7.43 41.22
C GLU A 155 21.92 5.89 41.25
N GLU A 156 21.53 5.32 42.40
CA GLU A 156 21.20 3.91 42.51
C GLU A 156 20.19 3.59 41.40
N ALA A 157 20.50 2.56 40.60
CA ALA A 157 19.65 2.13 39.51
C ALA A 157 18.20 1.97 40.00
N ARG A 158 17.27 2.70 39.38
CA ARG A 158 15.87 2.75 39.80
C ARG A 158 15.18 1.44 39.42
N LEU A 159 15.36 0.40 40.24
CA LEU A 159 14.80 -0.94 40.03
C LEU A 159 13.61 -1.21 40.97
N PRO A 160 12.61 -1.99 40.54
CA PRO A 160 11.53 -2.43 41.41
C PRO A 160 12.05 -3.35 42.52
N LYS A 161 11.40 -3.31 43.68
CA LYS A 161 11.75 -4.12 44.86
C LYS A 161 10.79 -5.29 45.11
N ASP A 162 9.53 -5.15 44.70
CA ASP A 162 8.51 -6.18 44.87
C ASP A 162 8.67 -7.28 43.82
N GLU A 163 8.39 -8.54 44.18
CA GLU A 163 8.65 -9.69 43.32
C GLU A 163 7.78 -9.70 42.05
N ASP A 164 6.51 -9.30 42.17
CA ASP A 164 5.59 -9.24 41.03
C ASP A 164 5.94 -8.06 40.12
N ASP A 165 6.31 -6.91 40.71
CA ASP A 165 6.81 -5.76 39.98
C ASP A 165 8.12 -6.06 39.24
N ILE A 166 9.05 -6.82 39.85
CA ILE A 166 10.31 -7.26 39.22
C ILE A 166 10.00 -8.14 38.00
N ARG A 167 9.08 -9.11 38.13
CA ARG A 167 8.69 -9.98 37.00
C ARG A 167 8.08 -9.17 35.87
N GLN A 168 7.16 -8.25 36.18
CA GLN A 168 6.48 -7.44 35.17
C GLN A 168 7.44 -6.45 34.50
N PHE A 169 8.28 -5.77 35.29
CA PHE A 169 9.31 -4.88 34.79
C PHE A 169 10.31 -5.60 33.88
N HIS A 170 10.78 -6.79 34.29
CA HIS A 170 11.72 -7.58 33.48
C HIS A 170 11.10 -8.00 32.14
N GLN A 171 9.80 -8.33 32.15
CA GLN A 171 9.05 -8.63 30.93
C GLN A 171 8.93 -7.41 30.01
N ASN A 172 8.55 -6.26 30.56
CA ASN A 172 8.41 -5.02 29.80
C ASN A 172 9.76 -4.56 29.24
N LEU A 173 10.83 -4.62 30.05
CA LEU A 173 12.19 -4.28 29.67
C LEU A 173 12.70 -5.14 28.51
N TYR A 174 12.49 -6.45 28.58
CA TYR A 174 12.88 -7.37 27.49
C TYR A 174 12.16 -7.02 26.19
N GLN A 175 10.87 -6.68 26.25
CA GLN A 175 10.11 -6.31 25.05
C GLN A 175 10.55 -4.98 24.45
N THR A 176 10.81 -3.97 25.29
CA THR A 176 11.35 -2.69 24.85
C THR A 176 12.69 -2.89 24.14
N ALA A 177 13.61 -3.63 24.75
CA ALA A 177 14.91 -3.94 24.16
C ALA A 177 14.75 -4.73 22.84
N ARG A 178 13.96 -5.81 22.84
CA ARG A 178 13.72 -6.64 21.64
C ARG A 178 13.15 -5.82 20.48
N ARG A 179 12.18 -4.94 20.73
CA ARG A 179 11.60 -4.05 19.70
C ARG A 179 12.63 -3.07 19.14
N ALA A 180 13.47 -2.49 20.00
CA ALA A 180 14.52 -1.57 19.57
C ALA A 180 15.51 -2.25 18.60
N TYR A 181 15.99 -3.46 18.94
CA TYR A 181 16.89 -4.20 18.04
C TYR A 181 16.20 -4.75 16.79
N MET A 182 14.93 -5.16 16.85
CA MET A 182 14.16 -5.57 15.66
C MET A 182 14.06 -4.43 14.65
N ASN A 183 13.76 -3.22 15.11
CA ASN A 183 13.72 -2.03 14.27
C ASN A 183 15.09 -1.70 13.68
N GLN A 184 16.16 -1.85 14.46
CA GLN A 184 17.53 -1.60 13.99
C GLN A 184 17.98 -2.61 12.93
N PHE A 185 17.66 -3.90 13.12
CA PHE A 185 18.15 -4.96 12.23
C PHE A 185 17.27 -5.19 11.00
N GLY A 186 16.01 -4.74 11.01
CA GLY A 186 15.07 -4.95 9.91
C GLY A 186 14.60 -6.41 9.76
N PHE A 187 14.74 -7.24 10.81
CA PHE A 187 14.22 -8.60 10.85
C PHE A 187 13.71 -8.99 12.25
N ASP A 188 12.83 -9.99 12.29
CA ASP A 188 12.23 -10.47 13.54
C ASP A 188 13.24 -11.24 14.41
N ILE A 189 13.44 -10.76 15.64
CA ILE A 189 14.17 -11.49 16.69
C ILE A 189 13.17 -12.41 17.38
N ALA A 190 13.46 -13.70 17.48
CA ALA A 190 12.58 -14.67 18.15
C ALA A 190 12.23 -14.22 19.59
N TYR A 191 10.94 -14.25 19.93
CA TYR A 191 10.53 -13.99 21.31
C TYR A 191 10.97 -15.16 22.20
N LEU A 192 11.76 -14.86 23.22
CA LEU A 192 12.09 -15.82 24.26
C LEU A 192 11.50 -15.32 25.57
N GLU A 193 10.73 -16.18 26.26
CA GLU A 193 10.09 -15.81 27.52
C GLU A 193 11.10 -15.17 28.50
N PRO A 194 10.92 -13.91 28.94
CA PRO A 194 11.91 -13.19 29.74
C PRO A 194 11.87 -13.70 31.19
N ARG A 195 12.56 -14.81 31.44
CA ARG A 195 12.67 -15.41 32.76
C ARG A 195 13.87 -14.85 33.51
N LEU A 196 13.68 -14.57 34.80
CA LEU A 196 14.74 -14.09 35.69
C LEU A 196 15.86 -15.14 35.89
N ASP A 197 15.52 -16.42 35.76
CA ASP A 197 16.45 -17.54 35.87
C ASP A 197 17.11 -17.91 34.54
N ARG A 198 16.90 -17.12 33.47
CA ARG A 198 17.47 -17.43 32.16
C ARG A 198 18.99 -17.40 32.22
N ILE A 199 19.58 -18.43 31.61
CA ILE A 199 21.01 -18.62 31.49
C ILE A 199 21.45 -18.70 30.03
N VAL A 200 22.65 -18.20 29.77
CA VAL A 200 23.34 -18.35 28.48
C VAL A 200 24.68 -19.04 28.69
N TYR A 201 25.12 -19.84 27.73
CA TYR A 201 26.44 -20.46 27.82
C TYR A 201 27.54 -19.41 27.70
N PHE A 202 28.56 -19.54 28.55
CA PHE A 202 29.78 -18.75 28.46
C PHE A 202 30.40 -18.89 27.07
N SER A 203 31.01 -17.83 26.57
CA SER A 203 31.57 -17.81 25.22
C SER A 203 32.99 -17.26 25.19
N ALA A 204 33.59 -17.29 24.01
CA ALA A 204 34.88 -16.68 23.72
C ALA A 204 34.71 -15.87 22.42
N ASP A 205 34.88 -14.56 22.53
CA ASP A 205 34.71 -13.61 21.43
C ASP A 205 35.66 -12.41 21.64
N PRO A 206 36.84 -12.40 21.00
CA PRO A 206 37.83 -11.33 21.14
C PRO A 206 37.34 -9.95 20.71
N ASP A 207 36.39 -9.91 19.78
CA ASP A 207 35.85 -8.68 19.22
C ASP A 207 34.49 -8.33 19.84
N MET A 208 34.19 -8.86 21.04
CA MET A 208 32.98 -8.47 21.76
C MET A 208 32.99 -6.98 22.11
N ALA A 209 31.82 -6.36 22.12
CA ALA A 209 31.66 -4.99 22.60
C ALA A 209 31.22 -4.99 24.07
N PHE A 210 31.81 -4.11 24.87
CA PHE A 210 31.41 -3.82 26.24
C PHE A 210 31.48 -2.31 26.47
N HIS A 211 30.33 -1.71 26.77
CA HIS A 211 30.16 -0.27 26.96
C HIS A 211 29.66 0.00 28.38
N PRO A 212 30.55 0.19 29.38
CA PRO A 212 30.14 0.41 30.78
C PRO A 212 29.16 1.56 30.98
N ASP A 213 29.24 2.58 30.12
CA ASP A 213 28.43 3.80 30.15
C ASP A 213 27.17 3.72 29.25
N ALA A 214 26.75 2.51 28.86
CA ALA A 214 25.58 2.31 28.01
C ALA A 214 24.30 2.89 28.63
N ARG A 215 23.47 3.51 27.79
CA ARG A 215 22.20 4.11 28.22
C ARG A 215 21.20 3.01 28.63
N PRO A 216 20.46 3.17 29.74
CA PRO A 216 19.45 2.19 30.11
C PRO A 216 18.21 2.30 29.21
N PHE A 217 17.54 1.17 28.98
CA PHE A 217 16.15 1.19 28.52
C PHE A 217 15.21 1.51 29.67
N TYR A 218 14.19 2.35 29.43
CA TYR A 218 13.16 2.63 30.41
C TYR A 218 11.96 1.71 30.26
N ALA A 219 11.48 1.15 31.36
CA ALA A 219 10.28 0.31 31.42
C ALA A 219 9.48 0.58 32.70
N ASP A 220 8.17 0.29 32.70
CA ASP A 220 7.33 0.36 33.89
C ASP A 220 7.00 -1.03 34.45
N THR A 221 6.30 -1.08 35.59
CA THR A 221 5.82 -2.32 36.22
C THR A 221 4.37 -2.64 35.85
N LYS A 222 3.76 -1.91 34.91
CA LYS A 222 2.35 -2.12 34.55
C LYS A 222 2.23 -3.32 33.63
N LYS A 223 1.17 -4.11 33.81
CA LYS A 223 0.73 -5.09 32.82
C LYS A 223 0.21 -4.34 31.60
N HIS A 224 1.07 -4.16 30.61
CA HIS A 224 0.64 -3.83 29.27
C HIS A 224 0.10 -5.11 28.64
N ASP A 225 -0.98 -5.01 27.88
CA ASP A 225 -1.45 -6.14 27.06
C ASP A 225 -0.38 -6.46 26.03
N VAL A 226 0.53 -7.36 26.39
CA VAL A 226 1.53 -7.92 25.50
C VAL A 226 0.78 -8.83 24.53
N PRO A 227 0.92 -8.68 23.20
CA PRO A 227 0.54 -9.75 22.29
C PRO A 227 1.36 -10.97 22.66
N GLN A 228 0.70 -11.97 23.25
CA GLN A 228 1.38 -13.19 23.69
C GLN A 228 2.07 -13.83 22.48
N PRO A 229 3.30 -14.37 22.63
CA PRO A 229 3.76 -15.36 21.66
C PRO A 229 2.70 -16.46 21.65
N VAL A 230 2.08 -16.63 20.49
CA VAL A 230 1.23 -17.78 20.26
C VAL A 230 2.13 -18.99 20.42
N SER A 231 2.02 -19.73 21.53
CA SER A 231 2.32 -21.15 21.46
C SER A 231 1.33 -21.69 20.46
N ILE A 232 1.80 -22.13 19.30
CA ILE A 232 0.92 -22.69 18.27
C ILE A 232 0.38 -24.01 18.82
N SER A 233 -0.70 -23.92 19.59
CA SER A 233 -1.68 -24.97 19.74
C SER A 233 -2.93 -24.54 18.98
N ARG A 234 -2.92 -24.74 17.65
CA ARG A 234 -4.12 -24.71 16.78
C ARG A 234 -5.17 -23.62 17.10
N GLU A 235 -4.76 -22.37 17.34
CA GLU A 235 -5.71 -21.26 17.57
C GLU A 235 -6.06 -20.47 16.31
N SER A 236 -5.24 -20.56 15.26
CA SER A 236 -5.60 -20.05 13.91
C SER A 236 -6.82 -20.76 13.31
N ASP A 237 -7.20 -21.92 13.87
CA ASP A 237 -8.39 -22.69 13.49
C ASP A 237 -9.66 -22.27 14.25
N ARG A 238 -9.58 -21.35 15.24
CA ARG A 238 -10.71 -20.97 16.11
C ARG A 238 -11.21 -19.53 15.95
N LEU A 239 -10.46 -18.64 15.30
CA LEU A 239 -10.94 -17.27 15.03
C LEU A 239 -11.89 -17.25 13.83
N MET A 240 -13.10 -16.70 14.00
CA MET A 240 -13.85 -16.25 12.83
C MET A 240 -13.10 -15.09 12.14
N PRO A 241 -12.93 -15.12 10.81
CA PRO A 241 -12.16 -14.10 10.10
C PRO A 241 -12.64 -12.66 10.39
N GLY A 242 -11.69 -11.76 10.65
CA GLY A 242 -11.95 -10.34 10.91
C GLY A 242 -12.56 -10.00 12.28
N ARG A 243 -12.63 -10.97 13.21
CA ARG A 243 -13.22 -10.77 14.53
C ARG A 243 -12.23 -11.11 15.64
N THR A 244 -12.27 -10.33 16.72
CA THR A 244 -11.50 -10.64 17.93
C THR A 244 -12.03 -11.94 18.55
N ILE A 245 -11.18 -12.67 19.28
CA ILE A 245 -11.52 -13.91 19.99
C ILE A 245 -12.81 -13.76 20.82
N LYS A 246 -12.95 -12.66 21.56
CA LYS A 246 -14.15 -12.33 22.34
C LYS A 246 -15.41 -12.26 21.47
N ARG A 247 -15.31 -11.66 20.28
CA ARG A 247 -16.43 -11.51 19.34
C ARG A 247 -16.77 -12.82 18.62
N THR A 248 -15.79 -13.69 18.43
CA THR A 248 -15.98 -15.06 17.93
C THR A 248 -16.74 -15.91 18.94
N TYR A 249 -16.28 -15.97 20.20
CA TYR A 249 -16.97 -16.71 21.26
C TYR A 249 -18.41 -16.22 21.49
N ARG A 250 -18.65 -14.92 21.34
CA ARG A 250 -19.99 -14.36 21.46
C ARG A 250 -20.95 -14.87 20.38
N LEU A 251 -20.51 -14.89 19.13
CA LEU A 251 -21.31 -15.43 18.04
C LEU A 251 -21.53 -16.93 18.16
N GLU A 252 -20.48 -17.69 18.49
CA GLU A 252 -20.60 -19.14 18.69
C GLU A 252 -21.62 -19.43 19.78
N TRP A 253 -21.57 -18.70 20.89
CA TRP A 253 -22.55 -18.80 21.95
C TRP A 253 -23.96 -18.40 21.48
N GLU A 254 -24.13 -17.33 20.70
CA GLU A 254 -25.42 -16.94 20.12
C GLU A 254 -26.01 -18.03 19.22
N PHE A 255 -25.18 -18.70 18.40
CA PHE A 255 -25.62 -19.84 17.58
C PHE A 255 -26.01 -21.06 18.43
N ILE A 256 -25.24 -21.36 19.49
CA ILE A 256 -25.54 -22.45 20.42
C ILE A 256 -26.89 -22.19 21.10
N VAL A 257 -27.07 -21.00 21.64
CA VAL A 257 -28.32 -20.61 22.32
C VAL A 257 -29.49 -20.61 21.35
N GLY A 258 -29.33 -20.08 20.13
CA GLY A 258 -30.37 -20.13 19.10
C GLY A 258 -30.76 -21.56 18.71
N THR A 259 -29.79 -22.48 18.64
CA THR A 259 -30.04 -23.90 18.33
C THR A 259 -30.78 -24.61 19.47
N VAL A 260 -30.39 -24.35 20.72
CA VAL A 260 -31.00 -24.97 21.91
C VAL A 260 -32.39 -24.38 22.17
N LEU A 261 -32.56 -23.07 22.05
CA LEU A 261 -33.87 -22.41 22.15
C LEU A 261 -34.80 -22.71 20.97
N GLY A 262 -34.27 -23.10 19.79
CA GLY A 262 -35.11 -23.60 18.69
C GLY A 262 -35.87 -24.89 19.05
N ARG A 263 -35.36 -25.68 20.01
CA ARG A 263 -35.98 -26.91 20.54
C ARG A 263 -36.78 -26.67 21.83
N TYR A 264 -36.97 -25.41 22.21
CA TYR A 264 -37.54 -24.98 23.48
C TYR A 264 -38.98 -25.42 23.72
N PHE A 265 -39.76 -25.65 22.67
CA PHE A 265 -41.17 -26.03 22.76
C PHE A 265 -41.41 -27.52 23.06
N GLU A 266 -40.36 -28.35 23.13
CA GLU A 266 -40.48 -29.82 23.25
C GLU A 266 -40.19 -30.35 24.67
N LEU A 267 -39.88 -29.49 25.65
CA LEU A 267 -39.44 -29.91 26.99
C LEU A 267 -40.51 -29.72 28.09
N PRO A 268 -40.67 -30.64 29.06
CA PRO A 268 -41.59 -30.49 30.21
C PRO A 268 -41.27 -29.26 31.08
N ASP A 269 -42.27 -28.66 31.74
CA ASP A 269 -42.16 -27.35 32.41
C ASP A 269 -41.28 -27.34 33.69
N GLU A 270 -41.19 -28.42 34.46
CA GLU A 270 -40.59 -28.38 35.82
C GLU A 270 -39.04 -28.32 35.82
N ASP A 271 -38.36 -28.95 34.85
CA ASP A 271 -36.88 -29.01 34.78
C ASP A 271 -36.30 -28.32 33.53
N ARG A 272 -37.11 -27.47 32.88
CA ARG A 272 -36.79 -26.90 31.56
C ARG A 272 -35.51 -26.07 31.58
N LEU A 273 -35.34 -25.23 32.59
CA LEU A 273 -34.19 -24.32 32.70
C LEU A 273 -32.89 -25.09 32.92
N GLU A 274 -32.89 -26.08 33.83
CA GLU A 274 -31.71 -26.90 34.13
C GLU A 274 -31.25 -27.69 32.90
N THR A 275 -32.21 -28.29 32.19
CA THR A 275 -31.94 -29.05 30.97
C THR A 275 -31.35 -28.17 29.86
N LEU A 276 -31.89 -26.96 29.68
CA LEU A 276 -31.36 -25.99 28.71
C LEU A 276 -29.95 -25.53 29.09
N LEU A 277 -29.72 -25.20 30.37
CA LEU A 277 -28.41 -24.78 30.85
C LEU A 277 -27.36 -25.88 30.71
N MET A 278 -27.70 -27.15 30.96
CA MET A 278 -26.80 -28.29 30.73
C MET A 278 -26.46 -28.46 29.25
N GLN A 279 -27.44 -28.35 28.34
CA GLN A 279 -27.19 -28.46 26.90
C GLN A 279 -26.33 -27.31 26.37
N ILE A 280 -26.62 -26.07 26.78
CA ILE A 280 -25.83 -24.89 26.40
C ILE A 280 -24.40 -25.03 26.94
N ALA A 281 -24.22 -25.38 28.22
CA ALA A 281 -22.90 -25.57 28.81
C ALA A 281 -22.10 -26.66 28.09
N THR A 282 -22.74 -27.78 27.74
CA THR A 282 -22.12 -28.91 27.02
C THR A 282 -21.70 -28.51 25.62
N LEU A 283 -22.56 -27.81 24.88
CA LEU A 283 -22.23 -27.33 23.54
C LEU A 283 -21.15 -26.25 23.57
N CYS A 284 -21.17 -25.34 24.56
CA CYS A 284 -20.10 -24.35 24.74
C CYS A 284 -18.76 -25.02 25.02
N LEU A 285 -18.75 -26.07 25.85
CA LEU A 285 -17.55 -26.88 26.12
C LEU A 285 -17.06 -27.60 24.86
N ASN A 286 -17.97 -28.21 24.08
CA ASN A 286 -17.65 -28.89 22.83
C ASN A 286 -17.07 -27.94 21.76
N GLN A 287 -17.49 -26.68 21.77
CA GLN A 287 -16.99 -25.63 20.86
C GLN A 287 -15.73 -24.94 21.41
N GLY A 288 -15.33 -25.24 22.65
CA GLY A 288 -14.11 -24.68 23.25
C GLY A 288 -14.24 -23.24 23.74
N ILE A 289 -15.46 -22.77 24.04
CA ILE A 289 -15.68 -21.45 24.65
C ILE A 289 -15.18 -21.49 26.10
N PRO A 290 -14.38 -20.52 26.58
CA PRO A 290 -13.91 -20.52 27.96
C PRO A 290 -15.05 -20.43 28.99
N LEU A 291 -14.95 -21.19 30.09
CA LEU A 291 -15.95 -21.26 31.17
C LEU A 291 -16.45 -19.88 31.62
N ALA A 292 -15.53 -18.99 31.97
CA ALA A 292 -15.86 -17.66 32.46
C ALA A 292 -16.62 -16.82 31.42
N TYR A 293 -16.32 -17.03 30.14
CA TYR A 293 -16.97 -16.31 29.03
C TYR A 293 -18.37 -16.87 28.75
N ALA A 294 -18.51 -18.20 28.69
CA ALA A 294 -19.79 -18.87 28.49
C ALA A 294 -20.77 -18.61 29.65
N GLN A 295 -20.27 -18.60 30.89
CA GLN A 295 -21.05 -18.20 32.08
C GLN A 295 -21.49 -16.74 32.00
N GLY A 296 -20.56 -15.82 31.68
CA GLY A 296 -20.84 -14.39 31.57
C GLY A 296 -21.98 -14.09 30.59
N MET A 297 -21.90 -14.62 29.37
CA MET A 297 -22.94 -14.40 28.35
C MET A 297 -24.28 -15.04 28.73
N THR A 298 -24.26 -16.21 29.36
CA THR A 298 -25.48 -16.88 29.84
C THR A 298 -26.16 -16.12 30.97
N MET A 299 -25.39 -15.52 31.88
CA MET A 299 -25.89 -14.63 32.94
C MET A 299 -26.34 -13.25 32.43
N GLU A 300 -25.98 -12.86 31.21
CA GLU A 300 -26.49 -11.63 30.58
C GLU A 300 -27.77 -11.88 29.77
N HIS A 301 -28.12 -13.14 29.50
CA HIS A 301 -29.26 -13.48 28.65
C HIS A 301 -30.59 -13.35 29.39
N PRO A 302 -31.59 -12.61 28.86
CA PRO A 302 -32.83 -12.29 29.57
C PRO A 302 -33.65 -13.49 30.06
N VAL A 303 -33.60 -14.61 29.33
CA VAL A 303 -34.40 -15.81 29.62
C VAL A 303 -33.63 -16.86 30.44
N LEU A 304 -32.29 -16.86 30.37
CA LEU A 304 -31.45 -17.91 30.98
C LEU A 304 -30.87 -17.48 32.34
N ASN A 305 -31.10 -16.22 32.73
CA ASN A 305 -30.57 -15.59 33.93
C ASN A 305 -31.55 -15.56 35.12
N THR A 306 -32.56 -16.42 35.11
CA THR A 306 -33.55 -16.53 36.19
C THR A 306 -32.93 -16.94 37.53
N ASP A 307 -31.92 -17.82 37.50
CA ASP A 307 -31.10 -18.17 38.67
C ASP A 307 -29.61 -18.16 38.31
N LYS A 308 -28.91 -17.10 38.75
CA LYS A 308 -27.46 -16.92 38.53
C LYS A 308 -26.61 -17.98 39.21
N LEU A 309 -27.05 -18.48 40.36
CA LEU A 309 -26.30 -19.50 41.09
C LEU A 309 -26.39 -20.84 40.36
N LEU A 310 -27.56 -21.16 39.84
CA LEU A 310 -27.80 -22.33 39.01
C LEU A 310 -26.97 -22.29 37.72
N VAL A 311 -26.95 -21.16 36.99
CA VAL A 311 -26.09 -20.98 35.80
C VAL A 311 -24.63 -21.23 36.14
N LYS A 312 -24.13 -20.61 37.21
CA LYS A 312 -22.73 -20.76 37.63
C LYS A 312 -22.40 -22.22 37.95
N LYS A 313 -23.24 -22.89 38.76
CA LYS A 313 -23.02 -24.27 39.19
C LYS A 313 -23.12 -25.27 38.04
N THR A 314 -24.10 -25.14 37.15
CA THR A 314 -24.26 -26.04 36.00
C THR A 314 -23.07 -25.96 35.05
N PHE A 315 -22.56 -24.76 34.75
CA PHE A 315 -21.37 -24.59 33.91
C PHE A 315 -20.09 -25.07 34.62
N GLU A 316 -19.95 -24.81 35.93
CA GLU A 316 -18.84 -25.36 36.72
C GLU A 316 -18.82 -26.90 36.66
N ILE A 317 -19.98 -27.55 36.82
CA ILE A 317 -20.11 -29.01 36.78
C ILE A 317 -19.73 -29.57 35.41
N VAL A 318 -20.22 -28.96 34.32
CA VAL A 318 -19.94 -29.42 32.95
C VAL A 318 -18.45 -29.23 32.59
N TYR A 319 -17.83 -28.14 33.02
CA TYR A 319 -16.42 -27.85 32.74
C TYR A 319 -15.45 -28.52 33.72
N ALA A 320 -15.92 -28.97 34.89
CA ALA A 320 -15.11 -29.68 35.88
C ALA A 320 -14.84 -31.16 35.51
N VAL A 321 -15.36 -31.67 34.39
CA VAL A 321 -14.98 -32.98 33.84
C VAL A 321 -13.57 -32.88 33.27
N THR A 322 -12.59 -33.02 34.16
CA THR A 322 -11.14 -32.89 34.00
C THR A 322 -10.49 -33.89 33.04
N LEU A 323 -10.88 -33.97 31.77
CA LEU A 323 -10.19 -34.79 30.76
C LEU A 323 -10.34 -34.22 29.35
N GLN A 324 -10.02 -32.94 29.12
CA GLN A 324 -10.25 -32.35 27.78
C GLN A 324 -9.43 -33.06 26.69
N GLU A 325 -8.18 -33.49 26.96
CA GLU A 325 -7.37 -34.25 26.01
C GLU A 325 -7.70 -35.75 25.94
N GLU A 326 -8.01 -36.40 27.07
CA GLU A 326 -8.39 -37.83 27.09
C GLU A 326 -9.81 -38.06 26.55
N TYR A 327 -10.75 -37.14 26.76
CA TYR A 327 -12.10 -37.17 26.20
C TYR A 327 -12.08 -37.05 24.68
N MET A 328 -11.29 -36.10 24.14
CA MET A 328 -11.09 -35.93 22.68
C MET A 328 -10.49 -37.19 22.03
N LYS A 329 -9.50 -37.82 22.69
CA LYS A 329 -8.88 -39.08 22.23
C LYS A 329 -9.84 -40.27 22.33
N LYS A 330 -10.60 -40.40 23.42
CA LYS A 330 -11.50 -41.54 23.67
C LYS A 330 -12.74 -41.52 22.78
N HIS A 331 -13.27 -40.34 22.44
CA HIS A 331 -14.50 -40.19 21.66
C HIS A 331 -14.28 -39.84 20.17
N LYS A 332 -13.02 -39.81 19.70
CA LYS A 332 -12.65 -39.51 18.29
C LYS A 332 -13.27 -38.20 17.78
N ILE A 333 -13.41 -37.21 18.65
CA ILE A 333 -14.04 -35.91 18.31
C ILE A 333 -13.08 -35.17 17.37
N LYS A 334 -13.54 -34.87 16.15
CA LYS A 334 -12.77 -34.10 15.17
C LYS A 334 -13.12 -32.61 15.36
N PRO A 335 -12.15 -31.74 15.69
CA PRO A 335 -12.41 -30.30 15.71
C PRO A 335 -12.93 -29.85 14.33
N LEU A 336 -13.86 -28.90 14.32
CA LEU A 336 -14.51 -28.35 13.12
C LEU A 336 -15.39 -29.33 12.33
N GLN A 337 -15.76 -30.50 12.88
CA GLN A 337 -16.68 -31.45 12.23
C GLN A 337 -18.07 -30.88 11.97
N SER A 338 -18.48 -29.88 12.75
CA SER A 338 -19.71 -29.11 12.57
C SER A 338 -19.62 -28.09 11.43
N ILE A 339 -18.41 -27.73 10.99
CA ILE A 339 -18.21 -26.81 9.87
C ILE A 339 -18.28 -27.62 8.57
N PRO A 340 -19.16 -27.24 7.62
CA PRO A 340 -19.21 -27.89 6.32
C PRO A 340 -17.81 -27.91 5.66
N ASN A 341 -17.44 -29.03 5.05
CA ASN A 341 -16.14 -29.18 4.39
C ASN A 341 -15.87 -28.06 3.38
N ASP A 342 -16.89 -27.59 2.66
CA ASP A 342 -16.77 -26.50 1.68
C ASP A 342 -16.33 -25.18 2.34
N THR A 343 -16.82 -24.90 3.55
CA THR A 343 -16.44 -23.72 4.32
C THR A 343 -14.99 -23.84 4.81
N LEU A 344 -14.57 -25.03 5.24
CA LEU A 344 -13.18 -25.29 5.62
C LEU A 344 -12.22 -25.16 4.43
N GLN A 345 -12.60 -25.63 3.24
CA GLN A 345 -11.77 -25.47 2.03
C GLN A 345 -11.67 -24.01 1.60
N MET A 346 -12.77 -23.24 1.67
CA MET A 346 -12.75 -21.80 1.39
C MET A 346 -11.80 -21.05 2.33
N MET A 347 -11.87 -21.34 3.64
CA MET A 347 -10.98 -20.72 4.64
C MET A 347 -9.50 -21.07 4.38
N LYS A 348 -9.19 -22.34 4.08
CA LYS A 348 -7.82 -22.75 3.77
C LYS A 348 -7.30 -22.11 2.48
N THR A 349 -8.15 -21.93 1.48
CA THR A 349 -7.81 -21.27 0.22
C THR A 349 -7.48 -19.80 0.47
N GLU A 350 -8.27 -19.10 1.28
CA GLU A 350 -8.00 -17.72 1.70
C GLU A 350 -6.67 -17.58 2.44
N ILE A 351 -6.38 -18.47 3.40
CA ILE A 351 -5.11 -18.47 4.13
C ILE A 351 -3.96 -18.68 3.13
N PHE A 352 -4.04 -19.70 2.27
CA PHE A 352 -3.01 -19.94 1.26
C PHE A 352 -2.76 -18.71 0.38
N LEU A 353 -3.82 -18.09 -0.13
CA LEU A 353 -3.68 -16.93 -1.00
C LEU A 353 -3.05 -15.74 -0.27
N ASN A 354 -3.50 -15.44 0.96
CA ASN A 354 -2.98 -14.33 1.75
C ASN A 354 -1.56 -14.56 2.28
N GLU A 355 -1.16 -15.79 2.57
CA GLU A 355 0.19 -16.09 3.06
C GLU A 355 1.24 -16.08 1.96
N ASN A 356 0.87 -16.38 0.72
CA ASN A 356 1.80 -16.47 -0.41
C ASN A 356 1.80 -15.22 -1.29
N PHE A 357 0.65 -14.53 -1.40
CA PHE A 357 0.46 -13.42 -2.32
C PHE A 357 -0.04 -12.18 -1.60
N GLU A 358 0.44 -11.04 -2.05
CA GLU A 358 -0.20 -9.76 -1.79
C GLU A 358 -0.97 -9.37 -3.05
N MET A 359 -2.27 -9.13 -2.90
CA MET A 359 -3.15 -8.87 -4.02
C MET A 359 -3.91 -7.57 -3.80
N ARG A 360 -4.13 -6.84 -4.89
CA ARG A 360 -4.88 -5.59 -4.90
C ARG A 360 -5.67 -5.47 -6.19
N LYS A 361 -6.78 -4.74 -6.18
CA LYS A 361 -7.59 -4.47 -7.37
C LYS A 361 -7.35 -3.05 -7.82
N ASN A 362 -6.69 -2.90 -8.97
CA ASN A 362 -6.46 -1.60 -9.57
C ASN A 362 -7.80 -1.01 -10.05
N LEU A 363 -8.18 0.14 -9.46
CA LEU A 363 -9.47 0.78 -9.72
C LEU A 363 -9.55 1.44 -11.10
N MET A 364 -8.41 1.84 -11.68
CA MET A 364 -8.38 2.44 -13.01
C MET A 364 -8.53 1.36 -14.09
N THR A 365 -7.73 0.30 -14.02
CA THR A 365 -7.79 -0.80 -15.02
C THR A 365 -8.93 -1.77 -14.78
N GLY A 366 -9.43 -1.87 -13.54
CA GLY A 366 -10.39 -2.88 -13.10
C GLY A 366 -9.78 -4.27 -12.92
N VAL A 367 -8.47 -4.43 -13.16
CA VAL A 367 -7.74 -5.70 -13.14
C VAL A 367 -7.17 -5.94 -11.74
N ALA A 368 -7.28 -7.18 -11.25
CA ALA A 368 -6.60 -7.59 -10.04
C ALA A 368 -5.10 -7.72 -10.34
N GLU A 369 -4.26 -7.29 -9.41
CA GLU A 369 -2.80 -7.37 -9.46
C GLU A 369 -2.31 -8.19 -8.27
N TYR A 370 -1.17 -8.83 -8.43
CA TYR A 370 -0.54 -9.63 -7.37
C TYR A 370 0.98 -9.43 -7.35
N ARG A 371 1.57 -9.70 -6.20
CA ARG A 371 2.99 -10.01 -6.06
C ARG A 371 3.16 -11.16 -5.07
N GLU A 372 4.24 -11.91 -5.21
CA GLU A 372 4.59 -12.97 -4.26
C GLU A 372 5.32 -12.35 -3.06
N LYS A 373 4.87 -12.68 -1.84
CA LYS A 373 5.41 -12.06 -0.61
C LYS A 373 6.90 -12.32 -0.39
N TYR A 374 7.36 -13.49 -0.83
CA TYR A 374 8.72 -13.97 -0.62
C TYR A 374 9.56 -13.99 -1.91
N SER A 375 9.13 -13.29 -2.96
CA SER A 375 9.88 -13.19 -4.21
C SER A 375 10.83 -12.00 -4.20
N ASP A 376 11.96 -12.11 -4.89
CA ASP A 376 12.89 -11.00 -5.11
C ASP A 376 12.22 -9.87 -5.93
N ASP A 377 11.23 -10.21 -6.77
CA ASP A 377 10.48 -9.23 -7.55
C ASP A 377 9.26 -8.72 -6.78
N GLN A 378 9.42 -7.54 -6.18
CA GLN A 378 8.40 -6.88 -5.36
C GLN A 378 7.39 -6.04 -6.17
N ARG A 379 7.41 -6.12 -7.52
CA ARG A 379 6.49 -5.39 -8.39
C ARG A 379 5.15 -6.11 -8.49
N PHE A 380 4.07 -5.35 -8.43
CA PHE A 380 2.74 -5.86 -8.73
C PHE A 380 2.60 -6.17 -10.23
N LYS A 381 2.07 -7.36 -10.54
CA LYS A 381 1.82 -7.84 -11.89
C LYS A 381 0.32 -8.09 -12.09
N PRO A 382 -0.19 -7.97 -13.32
CA PRO A 382 -1.57 -8.32 -13.61
C PRO A 382 -1.85 -9.79 -13.27
N LEU A 383 -2.96 -10.04 -12.57
CA LEU A 383 -3.43 -11.35 -12.19
C LEU A 383 -4.22 -11.95 -13.36
N THR A 384 -3.48 -12.47 -14.35
CA THR A 384 -4.03 -13.08 -15.57
C THR A 384 -4.72 -14.41 -15.27
N GLU A 385 -5.50 -14.92 -16.22
CA GLU A 385 -6.13 -16.24 -16.10
C GLU A 385 -5.08 -17.36 -15.92
N GLU A 386 -3.95 -17.27 -16.62
CA GLU A 386 -2.83 -18.21 -16.47
C GLU A 386 -2.29 -18.21 -15.02
N VAL A 387 -2.09 -17.02 -14.44
CA VAL A 387 -1.66 -16.89 -13.04
C VAL A 387 -2.72 -17.44 -12.07
N ARG A 388 -4.01 -17.20 -12.33
CA ARG A 388 -5.11 -17.77 -11.51
C ARG A 388 -5.06 -19.30 -11.52
N ASN A 389 -4.78 -19.89 -12.68
CA ASN A 389 -4.65 -21.33 -12.84
C ASN A 389 -3.42 -21.85 -12.10
N ASP A 390 -2.27 -21.18 -12.20
CA ASP A 390 -1.05 -21.53 -11.47
C ASP A 390 -1.26 -21.46 -9.94
N MET A 391 -1.93 -20.42 -9.44
CA MET A 391 -2.29 -20.31 -8.02
C MET A 391 -3.16 -21.49 -7.57
N THR A 392 -4.11 -21.91 -8.40
CA THR A 392 -5.00 -23.04 -8.10
C THR A 392 -4.26 -24.37 -8.14
N MET A 393 -3.34 -24.55 -9.09
CA MET A 393 -2.48 -25.72 -9.17
C MET A 393 -1.59 -25.84 -7.91
N ARG A 394 -0.94 -24.75 -7.50
CA ARG A 394 -0.12 -24.72 -6.26
C ARG A 394 -0.95 -25.01 -5.01
N ALA A 395 -2.15 -24.45 -4.91
CA ALA A 395 -3.07 -24.76 -3.81
C ALA A 395 -3.39 -26.27 -3.76
N THR A 396 -3.65 -26.86 -4.93
CA THR A 396 -3.97 -28.28 -5.08
C THR A 396 -2.80 -29.18 -4.69
N GLU A 397 -1.58 -28.84 -5.10
CA GLU A 397 -0.34 -29.57 -4.73
C GLU A 397 -0.09 -29.58 -3.21
N LEU A 398 -0.48 -28.51 -2.51
CA LEU A 398 -0.41 -28.42 -1.04
C LEU A 398 -1.56 -29.14 -0.32
N GLY A 399 -2.38 -29.89 -1.05
CA GLY A 399 -3.47 -30.70 -0.50
C GLY A 399 -4.77 -29.92 -0.24
N LEU A 400 -4.89 -28.70 -0.76
CA LEU A 400 -6.16 -27.98 -0.79
C LEU A 400 -7.00 -28.55 -1.91
N LYS A 401 -8.20 -29.05 -1.61
CA LYS A 401 -9.13 -29.50 -2.65
C LYS A 401 -9.87 -28.28 -3.17
N SER A 402 -9.14 -27.36 -3.79
CA SER A 402 -9.68 -26.14 -4.37
C SER A 402 -10.44 -26.48 -5.64
N TRP A 403 -11.68 -26.04 -5.73
CA TRP A 403 -12.35 -25.89 -7.03
C TRP A 403 -11.85 -24.56 -7.58
N ASP A 404 -11.43 -24.46 -8.84
CA ASP A 404 -10.99 -23.20 -9.50
C ASP A 404 -11.95 -22.03 -9.21
N ARG A 405 -13.22 -22.36 -8.99
CA ARG A 405 -14.29 -21.46 -8.57
C ARG A 405 -14.00 -20.69 -7.28
N ASP A 406 -13.39 -21.28 -6.26
CA ASP A 406 -13.23 -20.65 -4.95
C ASP A 406 -12.05 -19.67 -4.91
N VAL A 407 -10.95 -19.97 -5.63
CA VAL A 407 -9.85 -19.02 -5.88
C VAL A 407 -10.37 -17.82 -6.67
N ASN A 408 -11.10 -18.05 -7.76
CA ASN A 408 -11.71 -16.97 -8.55
C ASN A 408 -12.71 -16.15 -7.74
N ARG A 409 -13.57 -16.78 -6.94
CA ARG A 409 -14.50 -16.07 -6.05
C ARG A 409 -13.76 -15.20 -5.04
N PHE A 410 -12.65 -15.67 -4.47
CA PHE A 410 -11.85 -14.88 -3.56
C PHE A 410 -11.27 -13.65 -4.29
N ILE A 411 -10.65 -13.87 -5.45
CA ILE A 411 -9.99 -12.81 -6.22
C ILE A 411 -10.99 -11.75 -6.70
N ASP A 412 -12.17 -12.18 -7.16
CA ASP A 412 -13.19 -11.28 -7.68
C ASP A 412 -14.11 -10.71 -6.57
N SER A 413 -13.84 -11.02 -5.29
CA SER A 413 -14.58 -10.49 -4.14
C SER A 413 -14.04 -9.14 -3.65
N THR A 414 -14.80 -8.52 -2.76
CA THR A 414 -14.39 -7.30 -2.04
C THR A 414 -13.33 -7.55 -0.96
N ARG A 415 -12.77 -8.76 -0.86
CA ARG A 415 -11.73 -9.10 0.11
C ARG A 415 -10.34 -8.65 -0.32
N ILE A 416 -10.12 -8.51 -1.63
CA ILE A 416 -8.90 -7.91 -2.16
C ILE A 416 -8.98 -6.39 -1.98
N GLU A 417 -7.88 -5.81 -1.51
CA GLU A 417 -7.75 -4.36 -1.29
C GLU A 417 -7.97 -3.59 -2.60
N GLN A 418 -8.68 -2.47 -2.54
CA GLN A 418 -8.85 -1.59 -3.70
C GLN A 418 -7.67 -0.62 -3.76
N TYR A 419 -7.02 -0.56 -4.92
CA TYR A 419 -5.86 0.28 -5.16
C TYR A 419 -6.18 1.33 -6.21
N ASP A 420 -6.11 2.60 -5.83
CA ASP A 420 -6.16 3.74 -6.73
C ASP A 420 -4.73 4.20 -7.04
N PRO A 421 -4.17 3.88 -8.22
CA PRO A 421 -2.76 4.14 -8.52
C PRO A 421 -2.39 5.61 -8.44
N VAL A 422 -3.28 6.47 -8.92
CA VAL A 422 -3.01 7.90 -9.03
C VAL A 422 -3.19 8.58 -7.69
N ASN A 423 -4.25 8.28 -6.92
CA ASN A 423 -4.39 8.84 -5.58
C ASN A 423 -3.30 8.35 -4.64
N THR A 424 -2.97 7.05 -4.68
CA THR A 424 -1.88 6.51 -3.86
C THR A 424 -0.56 7.19 -4.18
N TRP A 425 -0.27 7.47 -5.45
CA TRP A 425 0.91 8.22 -5.83
C TRP A 425 0.87 9.66 -5.32
N LEU A 426 -0.26 10.36 -5.49
CA LEU A 426 -0.46 11.72 -4.97
C LEU A 426 -0.33 11.82 -3.44
N ASP A 427 -0.79 10.80 -2.70
CA ASP A 427 -0.74 10.75 -1.24
C ASP A 427 0.69 10.55 -0.70
N ASN A 428 1.58 9.97 -1.50
CA ASN A 428 2.98 9.76 -1.16
C ASN A 428 3.90 10.91 -1.62
N LEU A 429 3.34 11.98 -2.20
CA LEU A 429 4.13 13.13 -2.62
C LEU A 429 4.73 13.88 -1.42
N PRO A 430 5.95 14.42 -1.56
CA PRO A 430 6.49 15.34 -0.58
C PRO A 430 5.66 16.63 -0.52
N GLN A 431 5.82 17.40 0.55
CA GLN A 431 5.29 18.76 0.58
C GLN A 431 5.95 19.61 -0.53
N TRP A 432 5.15 20.45 -1.17
CA TRP A 432 5.67 21.42 -2.13
C TRP A 432 6.65 22.37 -1.45
N ASN A 433 7.84 22.53 -2.04
CA ASN A 433 8.92 23.32 -1.48
C ASN A 433 8.84 24.83 -1.78
N GLY A 434 7.79 25.29 -2.47
CA GLY A 434 7.58 26.70 -2.83
C GLY A 434 8.16 27.12 -4.18
N HIS A 435 8.86 26.25 -4.89
CA HIS A 435 9.44 26.54 -6.21
C HIS A 435 8.46 26.24 -7.36
N ASP A 436 8.48 27.07 -8.41
CA ASP A 436 7.48 26.99 -9.50
C ASP A 436 7.89 26.02 -10.62
N TYR A 437 7.74 24.71 -10.36
CA TYR A 437 8.05 23.65 -11.32
C TYR A 437 7.11 23.62 -12.53
N ILE A 438 5.87 24.08 -12.40
CA ILE A 438 4.94 24.22 -13.53
C ILE A 438 5.49 25.25 -14.53
N LYS A 439 6.03 26.37 -14.04
CA LYS A 439 6.69 27.36 -14.88
C LYS A 439 7.91 26.79 -15.61
N GLU A 440 8.72 25.99 -14.94
CA GLU A 440 9.85 25.32 -15.58
C GLU A 440 9.41 24.34 -16.66
N LEU A 441 8.37 23.55 -16.40
CA LEU A 441 7.78 22.65 -17.39
C LEU A 441 7.26 23.45 -18.60
N ALA A 442 6.59 24.59 -18.38
CA ALA A 442 6.13 25.46 -19.46
C ALA A 442 7.28 26.00 -20.29
N ALA A 443 8.38 26.43 -19.65
CA ALA A 443 9.56 26.99 -20.30
C ALA A 443 10.29 26.01 -21.22
N ARG A 444 10.11 24.69 -21.03
CA ARG A 444 10.67 23.67 -21.94
C ARG A 444 10.07 23.73 -23.34
N VAL A 445 8.87 24.29 -23.51
CA VAL A 445 8.21 24.41 -24.81
C VAL A 445 8.52 25.80 -25.39
N PRO A 446 9.36 25.93 -26.43
CA PRO A 446 9.65 27.21 -27.04
C PRO A 446 8.43 27.65 -27.86
N THR A 447 7.63 28.54 -27.29
CA THR A 447 6.39 29.03 -27.91
C THR A 447 6.30 30.56 -27.82
N ASN A 448 5.45 31.13 -28.67
CA ASN A 448 5.05 32.54 -28.63
C ASN A 448 3.67 32.76 -27.99
N GLN A 449 3.03 31.69 -27.50
CA GLN A 449 1.72 31.78 -26.87
C GLN A 449 1.82 32.49 -25.51
N PRO A 450 1.35 33.75 -25.36
CA PRO A 450 1.61 34.57 -24.17
C PRO A 450 1.15 33.96 -22.85
N HIS A 451 0.04 33.22 -22.86
CA HIS A 451 -0.56 32.64 -21.66
C HIS A 451 -0.26 31.16 -21.47
N TRP A 452 0.74 30.60 -22.17
CA TRP A 452 1.05 29.17 -22.11
C TRP A 452 1.27 28.64 -20.69
N GLU A 453 2.08 29.33 -19.88
CA GLU A 453 2.34 28.95 -18.48
C GLU A 453 1.04 28.88 -17.66
N LYS A 454 0.18 29.89 -17.80
CA LYS A 454 -1.11 29.98 -17.11
C LYS A 454 -2.03 28.82 -17.51
N TYR A 455 -2.16 28.55 -18.80
CA TYR A 455 -3.00 27.48 -19.30
C TYR A 455 -2.49 26.10 -18.91
N LEU A 456 -1.17 25.89 -18.92
CA LEU A 456 -0.56 24.64 -18.46
C LEU A 456 -0.81 24.42 -16.97
N ARG A 457 -0.67 25.47 -16.14
CA ARG A 457 -1.00 25.43 -14.71
C ARG A 457 -2.46 25.03 -14.48
N MET A 458 -3.40 25.74 -15.10
CA MET A 458 -4.83 25.44 -14.98
C MET A 458 -5.14 24.00 -15.42
N TRP A 459 -4.54 23.55 -16.51
CA TRP A 459 -4.74 22.20 -17.01
C TRP A 459 -4.17 21.12 -16.05
N LEU A 460 -2.98 21.31 -15.50
CA LEU A 460 -2.38 20.38 -14.51
C LEU A 460 -3.16 20.36 -13.20
N VAL A 461 -3.60 21.52 -12.69
CA VAL A 461 -4.46 21.60 -11.50
C VAL A 461 -5.80 20.93 -11.76
N GLY A 462 -6.40 21.16 -12.94
CA GLY A 462 -7.64 20.50 -13.35
C GLY A 462 -7.49 18.99 -13.55
N MET A 463 -6.30 18.52 -13.91
CA MET A 463 -5.95 17.10 -13.98
C MET A 463 -5.88 16.48 -12.60
N VAL A 464 -5.20 17.12 -11.64
CA VAL A 464 -5.16 16.68 -10.24
C VAL A 464 -6.53 16.72 -9.58
N ALA A 465 -7.34 17.75 -9.85
CA ALA A 465 -8.72 17.84 -9.36
C ALA A 465 -9.56 16.63 -9.82
N GLN A 466 -9.40 16.24 -11.08
CA GLN A 466 -10.10 15.09 -11.65
C GLN A 466 -9.61 13.78 -11.01
N TRP A 467 -8.29 13.69 -10.81
CA TRP A 467 -7.65 12.61 -10.06
C TRP A 467 -7.96 12.59 -8.56
N ARG A 468 -8.60 13.61 -7.98
CA ARG A 468 -9.05 13.63 -6.58
C ARG A 468 -10.57 13.46 -6.42
N GLU A 469 -11.29 13.22 -7.53
CA GLU A 469 -12.76 13.05 -7.54
C GLU A 469 -13.46 14.26 -6.91
N SER A 470 -12.96 15.45 -7.22
CA SER A 470 -13.49 16.68 -6.68
C SER A 470 -14.92 16.90 -7.16
N ASP A 471 -15.89 16.94 -6.24
CA ASP A 471 -17.30 17.34 -6.51
C ASP A 471 -17.43 18.70 -7.20
N LYS A 472 -16.37 19.54 -7.12
CA LYS A 472 -16.31 20.84 -7.79
C LYS A 472 -16.22 20.74 -9.33
N GLN A 473 -15.93 19.57 -9.89
CA GLN A 473 -15.67 19.39 -11.31
C GLN A 473 -16.88 18.79 -12.03
N LEU A 474 -17.82 19.67 -12.42
CA LEU A 474 -19.08 19.32 -13.10
C LEU A 474 -18.92 18.97 -14.60
N THR A 475 -17.72 19.15 -15.15
CA THR A 475 -17.34 18.74 -16.51
C THR A 475 -15.93 18.14 -16.49
N GLY A 476 -15.54 17.38 -17.52
CA GLY A 476 -14.13 17.02 -17.70
C GLY A 476 -13.19 18.23 -17.69
N ASN A 477 -11.87 18.00 -17.56
CA ASN A 477 -10.84 19.06 -17.55
C ASN A 477 -11.15 20.18 -18.57
N ALA A 478 -11.19 21.43 -18.07
CA ALA A 478 -11.71 22.57 -18.81
C ALA A 478 -10.88 22.88 -20.07
N LEU A 479 -9.58 22.58 -20.01
CA LEU A 479 -8.61 22.84 -21.06
C LEU A 479 -8.05 21.56 -21.66
N THR A 480 -7.54 21.66 -22.88
CA THR A 480 -6.87 20.60 -23.62
C THR A 480 -5.74 21.24 -24.43
N PRO A 481 -4.50 21.20 -23.93
CA PRO A 481 -3.34 21.68 -24.68
C PRO A 481 -3.21 20.96 -26.01
N LEU A 482 -2.96 21.71 -27.08
CA LEU A 482 -2.75 21.19 -28.43
C LEU A 482 -1.40 21.70 -28.94
N LEU A 483 -0.40 20.82 -28.93
CA LEU A 483 0.94 21.13 -29.38
C LEU A 483 1.02 21.04 -30.91
N ILE A 484 1.45 22.14 -31.54
CA ILE A 484 1.53 22.32 -32.98
C ILE A 484 3.00 22.53 -33.36
N GLY A 485 3.52 21.80 -34.33
CA GLY A 485 4.89 22.05 -34.80
C GLY A 485 5.37 21.00 -35.77
N ARG A 486 6.60 21.10 -36.26
CA ARG A 486 7.15 20.11 -37.20
C ARG A 486 7.29 18.71 -36.59
N GLN A 487 7.38 17.70 -37.43
CA GLN A 487 7.74 16.35 -36.99
C GLN A 487 9.14 16.37 -36.35
N GLY A 488 9.33 15.59 -35.29
CA GLY A 488 10.62 15.49 -34.60
C GLY A 488 10.95 16.62 -33.60
N CYS A 489 10.10 17.65 -33.44
CA CYS A 489 10.36 18.73 -32.47
C CYS A 489 10.09 18.36 -30.99
N GLY A 490 9.79 17.09 -30.71
CA GLY A 490 9.64 16.57 -29.35
C GLY A 490 8.21 16.54 -28.78
N LYS A 491 7.16 16.95 -29.51
CA LYS A 491 5.78 17.04 -28.98
C LYS A 491 5.29 15.77 -28.28
N THR A 492 5.37 14.63 -28.96
CA THR A 492 4.95 13.33 -28.40
C THR A 492 5.80 12.91 -27.20
N ARG A 493 7.11 13.26 -27.21
CA ARG A 493 7.99 13.03 -26.06
C ARG A 493 7.57 13.90 -24.87
N PHE A 494 7.25 15.17 -25.10
CA PHE A 494 6.73 16.09 -24.08
C PHE A 494 5.46 15.52 -23.42
N CYS A 495 4.47 15.09 -24.21
CA CYS A 495 3.26 14.46 -23.67
C CYS A 495 3.61 13.27 -22.75
N LYS A 496 4.52 12.39 -23.17
CA LYS A 496 4.91 11.21 -22.37
C LYS A 496 5.63 11.55 -21.07
N ILE A 497 6.42 12.63 -21.04
CA ILE A 497 7.17 13.01 -19.83
C ILE A 497 6.36 13.83 -18.83
N ILE A 498 5.15 14.29 -19.17
CA ILE A 498 4.27 14.96 -18.19
C ILE A 498 3.93 14.00 -17.05
N LEU A 499 3.65 12.73 -17.37
CA LEU A 499 3.40 11.72 -16.35
C LEU A 499 4.72 11.20 -15.73
N PRO A 500 4.76 11.01 -14.40
CA PRO A 500 5.88 10.38 -13.72
C PRO A 500 6.08 8.94 -14.21
N PRO A 501 7.31 8.38 -14.14
CA PRO A 501 7.60 7.02 -14.56
C PRO A 501 6.60 5.97 -14.04
N GLU A 502 6.17 6.09 -12.78
CA GLU A 502 5.24 5.19 -12.09
C GLU A 502 3.82 5.23 -12.68
N LEU A 503 3.43 6.33 -13.33
CA LEU A 503 2.10 6.49 -13.93
C LEU A 503 2.11 6.42 -15.47
N ARG A 504 3.27 6.12 -16.10
CA ARG A 504 3.37 6.05 -17.57
C ARG A 504 2.51 4.95 -18.20
N ASP A 505 2.21 3.88 -17.46
CA ASP A 505 1.32 2.82 -17.93
C ASP A 505 -0.14 3.30 -18.08
N TYR A 506 -0.48 4.43 -17.44
CA TYR A 506 -1.79 5.10 -17.56
C TYR A 506 -1.78 6.23 -18.62
N TYR A 507 -0.79 6.24 -19.52
CA TYR A 507 -0.78 7.07 -20.73
C TYR A 507 -1.31 6.29 -21.94
N ASN A 508 -2.13 6.92 -22.78
CA ASN A 508 -2.50 6.35 -24.07
C ASN A 508 -2.42 7.38 -25.20
N ASP A 509 -1.85 7.01 -26.35
CA ASP A 509 -1.82 7.80 -27.58
C ASP A 509 -2.63 7.18 -28.73
N LYS A 510 -3.28 6.02 -28.49
CA LYS A 510 -4.08 5.29 -29.48
C LYS A 510 -5.55 5.29 -29.09
N ILE A 511 -6.30 6.25 -29.60
CA ILE A 511 -7.75 6.35 -29.37
C ILE A 511 -8.52 5.66 -30.49
N ASN A 512 -9.34 4.67 -30.16
CA ASN A 512 -10.25 4.04 -31.11
C ASN A 512 -11.63 4.70 -31.10
N PHE A 513 -11.86 5.66 -32.00
CA PHE A 513 -13.15 6.37 -32.09
C PHE A 513 -14.31 5.54 -32.67
N LYS A 514 -14.10 4.28 -33.08
CA LYS A 514 -15.16 3.46 -33.68
C LYS A 514 -16.11 2.85 -32.66
N ASN A 515 -15.66 2.67 -31.42
CA ASN A 515 -16.40 1.97 -30.39
C ASN A 515 -16.58 2.86 -29.16
N GLU A 516 -17.81 3.27 -28.89
CA GLU A 516 -18.16 4.12 -27.75
C GLU A 516 -17.80 3.46 -26.41
N PHE A 517 -17.91 2.14 -26.33
CA PHE A 517 -17.56 1.39 -25.12
C PHE A 517 -16.05 1.48 -24.82
N ASP A 518 -15.19 1.30 -25.83
CA ASP A 518 -13.74 1.42 -25.66
C ASP A 518 -13.33 2.83 -25.24
N LEU A 519 -14.02 3.86 -25.76
CA LEU A 519 -13.79 5.26 -25.40
C LEU A 519 -14.17 5.54 -23.94
N ASN A 520 -15.32 5.03 -23.49
CA ASN A 520 -15.74 5.16 -22.11
C ASN A 520 -14.76 4.45 -21.16
N ILE A 521 -14.31 3.24 -21.51
CA ILE A 521 -13.27 2.54 -20.75
C ILE A 521 -11.97 3.35 -20.70
N ALA A 522 -11.55 3.94 -21.83
CA ALA A 522 -10.32 4.72 -21.88
C ALA A 522 -10.36 5.92 -20.90
N LEU A 523 -11.52 6.57 -20.75
CA LEU A 523 -11.72 7.67 -19.80
C LEU A 523 -11.53 7.29 -18.32
N THR A 524 -11.73 6.00 -18.01
CA THR A 524 -11.59 5.44 -16.67
C THR A 524 -10.21 4.81 -16.44
N MET A 525 -9.60 4.22 -17.48
CA MET A 525 -8.33 3.49 -17.36
C MET A 525 -7.10 4.39 -17.42
N PHE A 526 -7.14 5.48 -18.18
CA PHE A 526 -5.95 6.30 -18.43
C PHE A 526 -5.99 7.61 -17.66
N ALA A 527 -4.86 7.98 -17.06
CA ALA A 527 -4.70 9.24 -16.36
C ALA A 527 -4.54 10.40 -17.36
N MET A 528 -3.92 10.11 -18.51
CA MET A 528 -3.76 11.06 -19.61
C MET A 528 -3.90 10.39 -20.98
N ILE A 529 -4.63 11.03 -21.89
CA ILE A 529 -4.75 10.58 -23.27
C ILE A 529 -4.20 11.66 -24.21
N ASN A 530 -3.25 11.27 -25.07
CA ASN A 530 -2.78 12.09 -26.17
C ASN A 530 -3.61 11.83 -27.44
N ILE A 531 -4.21 12.88 -27.99
CA ILE A 531 -4.87 12.86 -29.28
C ILE A 531 -3.79 13.13 -30.33
N ASP A 532 -3.09 12.08 -30.73
CA ASP A 532 -2.05 12.19 -31.76
C ASP A 532 -2.66 12.42 -33.15
N GLU A 533 -1.93 13.15 -33.98
CA GLU A 533 -2.38 13.59 -35.31
C GLU A 533 -3.79 14.19 -35.28
N PHE A 534 -4.03 15.12 -34.36
CA PHE A 534 -5.35 15.71 -34.10
C PHE A 534 -6.10 16.14 -35.38
N ASP A 535 -5.38 16.65 -36.38
CA ASP A 535 -5.90 17.14 -37.65
C ASP A 535 -6.44 16.06 -38.61
N LYS A 536 -6.13 14.77 -38.34
CA LYS A 536 -6.62 13.63 -39.15
C LYS A 536 -7.94 13.05 -38.65
N THR A 537 -8.47 13.55 -37.54
CA THR A 537 -9.78 13.14 -37.03
C THR A 537 -10.89 13.57 -37.99
N THR A 538 -11.84 12.68 -38.27
CA THR A 538 -12.97 12.98 -39.14
C THR A 538 -14.00 13.88 -38.42
N ASN A 539 -14.90 14.50 -39.17
CA ASN A 539 -15.97 15.32 -38.58
C ASN A 539 -16.83 14.55 -37.56
N SER A 540 -17.13 13.27 -37.82
CA SER A 540 -17.86 12.43 -36.87
C SER A 540 -17.05 12.15 -35.59
N GLN A 541 -15.75 11.92 -35.71
CA GLN A 541 -14.85 11.73 -34.58
C GLN A 541 -14.69 13.00 -33.74
N GLN A 542 -14.67 14.17 -34.37
CA GLN A 542 -14.63 15.47 -33.70
C GLN A 542 -15.87 15.72 -32.81
N ILE A 543 -17.06 15.29 -33.25
CA ILE A 543 -18.28 15.38 -32.43
C ILE A 543 -18.14 14.50 -31.18
N VAL A 544 -17.71 13.25 -31.35
CA VAL A 544 -17.48 12.31 -30.25
C VAL A 544 -16.40 12.84 -29.30
N LEU A 545 -15.31 13.38 -29.83
CA LEU A 545 -14.24 13.97 -29.03
C LEU A 545 -14.75 15.12 -28.15
N LYS A 546 -15.57 16.04 -28.69
CA LYS A 546 -16.15 17.14 -27.89
C LYS A 546 -17.02 16.64 -26.74
N TYR A 547 -17.78 15.57 -26.97
CA TYR A 547 -18.53 14.90 -25.93
C TYR A 547 -17.59 14.33 -24.85
N LEU A 548 -16.55 13.58 -25.25
CA LEU A 548 -15.56 13.02 -24.34
C LEU A 548 -14.83 14.10 -23.53
N LEU A 549 -14.45 15.23 -24.15
CA LEU A 549 -13.81 16.35 -23.45
C LEU A 549 -14.73 16.97 -22.38
N SER A 550 -16.04 16.98 -22.64
CA SER A 550 -17.02 17.64 -21.76
C SER A 550 -17.57 16.74 -20.65
N SER A 551 -17.61 15.42 -20.85
CA SER A 551 -18.26 14.48 -19.91
C SER A 551 -17.56 14.45 -18.55
N ALA A 552 -18.24 14.79 -17.45
CA ALA A 552 -17.66 14.64 -16.11
C ALA A 552 -17.66 13.18 -15.65
N GLU A 553 -18.78 12.50 -15.87
CA GLU A 553 -19.03 11.14 -15.42
C GLU A 553 -18.96 10.17 -16.60
N VAL A 554 -18.57 8.94 -16.31
CA VAL A 554 -18.53 7.88 -17.32
C VAL A 554 -19.55 6.82 -16.93
N LYS A 555 -20.59 6.64 -17.74
CA LYS A 555 -21.66 5.66 -17.47
C LYS A 555 -21.71 4.65 -18.59
N PHE A 556 -21.40 3.40 -18.26
CA PHE A 556 -21.55 2.29 -19.19
C PHE A 556 -21.89 0.99 -18.47
N ARG A 557 -22.36 0.00 -19.23
CA ARG A 557 -22.54 -1.36 -18.76
C ARG A 557 -21.25 -2.14 -19.02
N PRO A 558 -20.54 -2.61 -17.98
CA PRO A 558 -19.36 -3.47 -18.17
C PRO A 558 -19.72 -4.75 -18.93
N PRO A 559 -18.74 -5.41 -19.57
CA PRO A 559 -18.94 -6.71 -20.18
C PRO A 559 -19.49 -7.67 -19.12
N TYR A 560 -20.53 -8.43 -19.47
CA TYR A 560 -21.22 -9.36 -18.55
C TYR A 560 -21.95 -8.69 -17.35
N GLY A 561 -21.97 -7.36 -17.28
CA GLY A 561 -22.72 -6.61 -16.28
C GLY A 561 -24.21 -6.56 -16.61
N LYS A 562 -25.08 -6.82 -15.61
CA LYS A 562 -26.54 -6.72 -15.79
C LYS A 562 -27.04 -5.27 -15.79
N THR A 563 -26.32 -4.37 -15.12
CA THR A 563 -26.71 -2.97 -14.92
C THR A 563 -25.67 -2.00 -15.46
N ILE A 564 -26.13 -0.81 -15.85
CA ILE A 564 -25.26 0.34 -16.12
C ILE A 564 -24.67 0.77 -14.77
N LYS A 565 -23.36 1.02 -14.75
CA LYS A 565 -22.65 1.55 -13.59
C LYS A 565 -22.03 2.89 -13.94
N GLN A 566 -21.93 3.74 -12.93
CA GLN A 566 -21.15 4.96 -13.01
C GLN A 566 -19.72 4.64 -12.61
N PHE A 567 -18.79 5.07 -13.45
CA PHE A 567 -17.36 4.95 -13.25
C PHE A 567 -16.74 6.33 -13.15
N ARG A 568 -15.70 6.41 -12.34
CA ARG A 568 -14.92 7.60 -12.13
C ARG A 568 -14.02 7.90 -13.34
N ARG A 569 -14.04 9.15 -13.78
CA ARG A 569 -13.20 9.63 -14.87
C ARG A 569 -11.83 10.06 -14.35
N TYR A 570 -10.74 9.48 -14.87
CA TYR A 570 -9.37 9.88 -14.51
C TYR A 570 -8.68 10.69 -15.61
N THR A 571 -9.12 10.55 -16.87
CA THR A 571 -8.41 11.08 -18.03
C THR A 571 -8.46 12.60 -18.18
N SER A 572 -7.28 13.21 -18.28
CA SER A 572 -7.09 14.51 -18.94
C SER A 572 -6.57 14.34 -20.37
N PHE A 573 -6.94 15.26 -21.27
CA PHE A 573 -6.54 15.21 -22.68
C PHE A 573 -5.43 16.21 -22.99
N ILE A 574 -4.54 15.79 -23.88
CA ILE A 574 -3.55 16.62 -24.58
C ILE A 574 -3.57 16.21 -26.05
N GLY A 575 -3.17 17.07 -26.97
CA GLY A 575 -3.14 16.77 -28.40
C GLY A 575 -1.82 17.14 -29.06
N THR A 576 -1.48 16.44 -30.13
CA THR A 576 -0.32 16.73 -30.98
C THR A 576 -0.72 16.78 -32.45
N THR A 577 -0.17 17.73 -33.20
CA THR A 577 -0.38 17.82 -34.64
C THR A 577 0.80 18.49 -35.34
N ASN A 578 1.01 18.10 -36.60
CA ASN A 578 1.95 18.78 -37.49
C ASN A 578 1.25 19.82 -38.37
N GLN A 579 -0.08 19.87 -38.36
CA GLN A 579 -0.86 20.80 -39.16
C GLN A 579 -0.96 22.14 -38.44
N GLN A 580 -0.52 23.20 -39.11
CA GLN A 580 -0.49 24.55 -38.53
C GLN A 580 -1.87 25.13 -38.23
N LYS A 581 -2.89 24.68 -38.95
CA LYS A 581 -4.30 25.06 -38.71
C LYS A 581 -5.10 23.81 -38.40
N PRO A 582 -5.10 23.29 -37.16
CA PRO A 582 -5.77 22.04 -36.82
C PRO A 582 -7.25 22.21 -36.47
N LEU A 583 -7.70 23.40 -36.07
CA LEU A 583 -9.06 23.63 -35.58
C LEU A 583 -10.05 23.80 -36.73
N VAL A 584 -11.13 23.01 -36.76
CA VAL A 584 -12.10 22.97 -37.88
C VAL A 584 -13.40 23.72 -37.55
N ASP A 585 -13.69 23.93 -36.27
CA ASP A 585 -14.92 24.56 -35.78
C ASP A 585 -14.60 25.81 -34.93
N PRO A 586 -14.95 27.02 -35.40
CA PRO A 586 -14.72 28.28 -34.67
C PRO A 586 -15.41 28.34 -33.30
N THR A 587 -16.60 27.74 -33.17
CA THR A 587 -17.43 27.80 -31.95
C THR A 587 -17.08 26.72 -30.92
N GLY A 588 -16.58 25.57 -31.38
CA GLY A 588 -16.25 24.41 -30.56
C GLY A 588 -14.82 24.38 -29.99
N SER A 589 -13.99 25.38 -30.32
CA SER A 589 -12.54 25.35 -30.00
C SER A 589 -12.16 25.96 -28.65
N ARG A 590 -13.13 26.43 -27.85
CA ARG A 590 -12.88 27.10 -26.55
C ARG A 590 -12.19 26.26 -25.47
N ARG A 591 -12.09 24.94 -25.66
CA ARG A 591 -11.37 24.03 -24.74
C ARG A 591 -9.94 23.77 -25.19
N PHE A 592 -9.59 24.07 -26.44
CA PHE A 592 -8.25 23.81 -26.96
C PHE A 592 -7.34 25.00 -26.70
N VAL A 593 -6.11 24.72 -26.24
CA VAL A 593 -5.06 25.73 -26.11
C VAL A 593 -4.03 25.44 -27.18
N CYS A 594 -4.03 26.20 -28.27
CA CYS A 594 -3.06 26.03 -29.35
C CYS A 594 -1.70 26.56 -28.93
N VAL A 595 -0.69 25.68 -28.98
CA VAL A 595 0.69 26.00 -28.59
C VAL A 595 1.60 25.61 -29.73
N GLU A 596 1.97 26.60 -30.54
CA GLU A 596 2.95 26.41 -31.60
C GLU A 596 4.37 26.37 -31.02
N ILE A 597 5.10 25.29 -31.31
CA ILE A 597 6.55 25.20 -31.11
C ILE A 597 7.20 26.06 -32.19
N ARG A 598 7.97 27.06 -31.79
CA ARG A 598 8.61 28.01 -32.71
C ARG A 598 9.40 27.27 -33.79
N ASN A 599 9.24 27.73 -35.02
CA ASN A 599 9.90 27.10 -36.16
C ASN A 599 11.42 27.11 -35.98
N GLY A 600 12.09 26.00 -36.32
CA GLY A 600 13.52 25.85 -36.08
C GLY A 600 13.88 25.27 -34.72
N GLU A 601 13.03 25.43 -33.70
CA GLU A 601 13.31 25.03 -32.32
C GLU A 601 12.75 23.64 -31.98
N ASN A 602 13.23 23.08 -30.87
CA ASN A 602 12.78 21.80 -30.31
C ASN A 602 12.44 21.98 -28.83
N ILE A 603 11.52 21.17 -28.31
CA ILE A 603 11.23 21.15 -26.87
C ILE A 603 12.50 20.73 -26.11
N ASN A 604 12.80 21.41 -25.01
CA ASN A 604 13.97 21.14 -24.19
C ASN A 604 13.77 19.91 -23.29
N PHE A 605 14.73 18.99 -23.31
CA PHE A 605 14.79 17.78 -22.50
C PHE A 605 16.16 17.57 -21.84
N GLU A 606 16.99 18.61 -21.73
CA GLU A 606 18.36 18.52 -21.19
C GLU A 606 18.36 18.25 -19.68
N ASP A 607 17.46 18.90 -18.94
CA ASP A 607 17.33 18.73 -17.49
C ASP A 607 16.27 17.68 -17.12
N ASP A 608 16.49 16.96 -16.03
CA ASP A 608 15.49 16.04 -15.47
C ASP A 608 14.30 16.82 -14.91
N LEU A 609 13.10 16.23 -15.02
CA LEU A 609 11.88 16.82 -14.46
C LEU A 609 11.66 16.23 -13.06
N ASP A 610 11.55 17.09 -12.04
CA ASP A 610 11.12 16.65 -10.72
C ASP A 610 9.59 16.48 -10.71
N HIS A 611 9.12 15.30 -11.12
CA HIS A 611 7.68 14.99 -11.13
C HIS A 611 7.06 15.07 -9.75
N HIS A 612 7.81 14.70 -8.70
CA HIS A 612 7.29 14.69 -7.34
C HIS A 612 6.94 16.11 -6.91
N GLN A 613 7.87 17.05 -7.09
CA GLN A 613 7.60 18.45 -6.76
C GLN A 613 6.64 19.14 -7.74
N LEU A 614 6.66 18.80 -9.04
CA LEU A 614 5.70 19.31 -10.02
C LEU A 614 4.25 19.02 -9.62
N PHE A 615 3.96 17.76 -9.28
CA PHE A 615 2.62 17.38 -8.86
C PHE A 615 2.33 17.75 -7.40
N ALA A 616 3.35 17.89 -6.53
CA ALA A 616 3.16 18.47 -5.21
C ALA A 616 2.71 19.93 -5.32
N GLN A 617 3.28 20.70 -6.24
CA GLN A 617 2.82 22.06 -6.55
C GLN A 617 1.39 22.06 -7.07
N ALA A 618 1.06 21.23 -8.07
CA ALA A 618 -0.30 21.17 -8.62
C ALA A 618 -1.34 20.75 -7.56
N LEU A 619 -1.00 19.78 -6.70
CA LEU A 619 -1.83 19.34 -5.58
C LEU A 619 -1.98 20.43 -4.51
N HIS A 620 -0.91 21.16 -4.21
CA HIS A 620 -0.96 22.29 -3.28
C HIS A 620 -1.88 23.40 -3.80
N LEU A 621 -1.77 23.77 -5.07
CA LEU A 621 -2.65 24.77 -5.71
C LEU A 621 -4.11 24.33 -5.68
N PHE A 622 -4.39 23.07 -6.02
CA PHE A 622 -5.73 22.49 -5.93
C PHE A 622 -6.30 22.58 -4.50
N ASN A 623 -5.53 22.13 -3.50
CA ASN A 623 -5.93 22.14 -2.09
C ASN A 623 -6.11 23.55 -1.53
N SER A 624 -5.37 24.53 -2.06
CA SER A 624 -5.47 25.94 -1.70
C SER A 624 -6.68 26.64 -2.35
N GLY A 625 -7.41 25.95 -3.22
CA GLY A 625 -8.61 26.47 -3.87
C GLY A 625 -8.34 27.28 -5.14
N GLU A 626 -7.17 27.13 -5.76
CA GLU A 626 -6.86 27.73 -7.05
C GLU A 626 -7.90 27.29 -8.10
N HIS A 627 -8.39 28.24 -8.89
CA HIS A 627 -9.34 27.95 -9.97
C HIS A 627 -8.61 27.32 -11.17
N PHE A 628 -9.26 26.35 -11.80
CA PHE A 628 -8.71 25.57 -12.93
C PHE A 628 -9.66 25.53 -14.13
N TRP A 629 -10.54 26.51 -14.23
CA TRP A 629 -11.40 26.78 -15.37
C TRP A 629 -11.23 28.24 -15.80
N LEU A 630 -11.53 28.52 -17.06
CA LEU A 630 -11.53 29.89 -17.57
C LEU A 630 -12.86 30.57 -17.29
N ASP A 631 -12.81 31.86 -16.98
CA ASP A 631 -13.99 32.73 -17.03
C ASP A 631 -14.34 33.14 -18.47
N ASN A 632 -15.42 33.91 -18.65
CA ASN A 632 -15.89 34.29 -19.99
C ASN A 632 -14.91 35.20 -20.75
N ASP A 633 -14.18 36.08 -20.05
CA ASP A 633 -13.23 37.01 -20.67
C ASP A 633 -11.94 36.29 -21.06
N GLU A 634 -11.51 35.35 -20.23
CA GLU A 634 -10.41 34.45 -20.51
C GLU A 634 -10.72 33.49 -21.65
N ILE A 635 -11.97 32.98 -21.74
CA ILE A 635 -12.45 32.21 -22.89
C ILE A 635 -12.39 33.05 -24.17
N ALA A 636 -12.85 34.30 -24.13
CA ALA A 636 -12.78 35.20 -25.29
C ALA A 636 -11.34 35.47 -25.72
N THR A 637 -10.44 35.65 -24.76
CA THR A 637 -8.99 35.79 -24.99
C THR A 637 -8.42 34.54 -25.66
N LEU A 638 -8.72 33.35 -25.14
CA LEU A 638 -8.28 32.09 -25.72
C LEU A 638 -8.80 31.89 -27.15
N ILE A 639 -10.06 32.23 -27.42
CA ILE A 639 -10.65 32.13 -28.76
C ILE A 639 -9.89 33.03 -29.74
N LYS A 640 -9.56 34.26 -29.33
CA LYS A 640 -8.77 35.20 -30.14
C LYS A 640 -7.35 34.68 -30.40
N GLU A 641 -6.70 34.12 -29.39
CA GLU A 641 -5.37 33.50 -29.54
C GLU A 641 -5.39 32.26 -30.43
N ASN A 642 -6.52 31.56 -30.49
CA ASN A 642 -6.71 30.40 -31.35
C ASN A 642 -7.02 30.76 -32.82
N GLU A 643 -7.38 32.01 -33.12
CA GLU A 643 -7.76 32.49 -34.47
C GLU A 643 -6.75 32.10 -35.58
N PRO A 644 -5.42 32.25 -35.40
CA PRO A 644 -4.44 31.89 -36.43
C PRO A 644 -4.42 30.39 -36.78
N TYR A 645 -4.90 29.55 -35.87
CA TYR A 645 -4.87 28.08 -35.94
C TYR A 645 -6.19 27.49 -36.47
N GLN A 646 -7.18 28.33 -36.82
CA GLN A 646 -8.44 27.89 -37.41
C GLN A 646 -8.29 27.59 -38.91
N LYS A 647 -8.80 26.44 -39.35
CA LYS A 647 -9.05 26.15 -40.76
C LYS A 647 -10.25 26.96 -41.20
N LEU A 648 -10.04 27.86 -42.14
CA LEU A 648 -11.14 28.42 -42.95
C LEU A 648 -11.72 27.26 -43.76
N ASN A 649 -12.91 26.78 -43.41
CA ASN A 649 -13.53 25.61 -44.02
C ASN A 649 -14.66 25.94 -44.99
N ASP A 650 -14.99 27.22 -45.18
CA ASP A 650 -16.05 27.58 -46.12
C ASP A 650 -15.48 28.24 -47.38
N LEU A 651 -15.68 27.57 -48.53
CA LEU A 651 -15.44 28.14 -49.86
C LEU A 651 -16.19 29.47 -50.01
N VAL A 652 -17.38 29.56 -49.41
CA VAL A 652 -18.18 30.78 -49.37
C VAL A 652 -17.43 31.89 -48.64
N GLU A 653 -16.83 31.63 -47.49
CA GLU A 653 -16.09 32.64 -46.72
C GLU A 653 -14.86 33.14 -47.49
N MET A 654 -14.09 32.23 -48.09
CA MET A 654 -12.96 32.58 -48.97
C MET A 654 -13.43 33.42 -50.18
N ILE A 655 -14.57 33.09 -50.78
CA ILE A 655 -15.17 33.84 -51.88
C ILE A 655 -15.63 35.23 -51.39
N SER A 656 -16.25 35.32 -50.21
CA SER A 656 -16.75 36.57 -49.61
C SER A 656 -15.63 37.55 -49.28
N GLU A 657 -14.49 37.05 -48.79
CA GLU A 657 -13.30 37.84 -48.48
C GLU A 657 -12.55 38.29 -49.73
N THR A 658 -12.55 37.47 -50.78
CA THR A 658 -11.80 37.75 -52.03
C THR A 658 -12.60 38.59 -52.99
N PHE A 659 -13.92 38.40 -53.05
CA PHE A 659 -14.77 38.99 -54.08
C PHE A 659 -15.97 39.69 -53.46
N ARG A 660 -16.48 40.68 -54.20
CA ARG A 660 -17.75 41.33 -53.91
C ARG A 660 -18.56 41.52 -55.18
N LYS A 661 -19.86 41.75 -55.00
CA LYS A 661 -20.76 42.07 -56.11
C LYS A 661 -20.35 43.40 -56.76
N PRO A 662 -20.28 43.47 -58.10
CA PRO A 662 -20.06 44.73 -58.80
C PRO A 662 -21.26 45.69 -58.64
N LYS A 663 -20.98 46.98 -58.44
CA LYS A 663 -21.90 48.11 -58.60
C LYS A 663 -22.03 48.48 -60.10
N ALA A 664 -22.98 49.37 -60.43
CA ALA A 664 -23.21 49.79 -61.81
C ALA A 664 -21.94 50.41 -62.43
N GLY A 665 -21.49 49.84 -63.55
CA GLY A 665 -20.30 50.31 -64.29
C GLY A 665 -18.96 49.68 -63.88
N GLU A 666 -18.91 48.84 -62.85
CA GLU A 666 -17.70 48.09 -62.43
C GLU A 666 -17.83 46.57 -62.66
N GLY A 667 -16.75 45.83 -62.43
CA GLY A 667 -16.70 44.36 -62.47
C GLY A 667 -16.07 43.77 -63.72
N LYS A 668 -15.26 42.73 -63.51
CA LYS A 668 -14.62 41.94 -64.58
C LYS A 668 -15.24 40.55 -64.61
N TRP A 669 -15.29 39.91 -65.78
CA TRP A 669 -15.66 38.51 -65.90
C TRP A 669 -14.45 37.63 -65.56
N TRP A 670 -14.64 36.74 -64.59
CA TRP A 670 -13.64 35.77 -64.14
C TRP A 670 -14.08 34.35 -64.50
N GLY A 671 -13.16 33.57 -65.08
CA GLY A 671 -13.38 32.14 -65.30
C GLY A 671 -13.14 31.33 -64.04
N LEU A 672 -13.75 30.15 -63.94
CA LEU A 672 -13.54 29.26 -62.78
C LEU A 672 -12.07 28.88 -62.55
N ASN A 673 -11.27 28.77 -63.62
CA ASN A 673 -9.83 28.52 -63.51
C ASN A 673 -9.10 29.69 -62.84
N ASP A 674 -9.35 30.92 -63.29
CA ASP A 674 -8.71 32.14 -62.76
C ASP A 674 -9.09 32.37 -61.30
N ILE A 675 -10.35 32.11 -60.94
CA ILE A 675 -10.83 32.18 -59.54
C ILE A 675 -10.12 31.13 -58.69
N SER A 676 -10.01 29.90 -59.19
CA SER A 676 -9.32 28.80 -58.49
C SER A 676 -7.84 29.11 -58.28
N GLU A 677 -7.15 29.67 -59.29
CA GLU A 677 -5.74 30.08 -59.17
C GLU A 677 -5.57 31.25 -58.20
N LEU A 678 -6.47 32.24 -58.22
CA LEU A 678 -6.42 33.36 -57.29
C LEU A 678 -6.67 32.89 -55.85
N LEU A 679 -7.69 32.04 -55.62
CA LEU A 679 -7.95 31.47 -54.29
C LEU A 679 -6.78 30.59 -53.83
N LYS A 680 -6.15 29.81 -54.71
CA LYS A 680 -4.92 29.07 -54.41
C LYS A 680 -3.77 29.99 -54.01
N SER A 681 -3.64 31.15 -54.66
CA SER A 681 -2.57 32.11 -54.37
C SER A 681 -2.81 32.87 -53.05
N ARG A 682 -4.08 33.13 -52.69
CA ARG A 682 -4.48 33.93 -51.53
C ARG A 682 -4.69 33.10 -50.27
N TYR A 683 -5.12 31.84 -50.41
CA TYR A 683 -5.39 30.93 -49.31
C TYR A 683 -4.56 29.66 -49.47
N ALA A 684 -3.57 29.48 -48.60
CA ALA A 684 -2.70 28.30 -48.57
C ALA A 684 -3.46 26.97 -48.34
N ASN A 685 -4.70 27.03 -47.85
CA ASN A 685 -5.58 25.90 -47.56
C ASN A 685 -6.68 25.66 -48.62
N PHE A 686 -6.72 26.43 -49.70
CA PHE A 686 -7.60 26.14 -50.83
C PHE A 686 -7.05 24.94 -51.62
N ASP A 687 -7.79 23.84 -51.68
CA ASP A 687 -7.41 22.67 -52.48
C ASP A 687 -7.61 22.97 -53.98
N PRO A 688 -6.53 23.02 -54.79
CA PRO A 688 -6.65 23.25 -56.24
C PRO A 688 -7.38 22.13 -56.97
N LYS A 689 -7.53 20.95 -56.33
CA LYS A 689 -8.31 19.81 -56.85
C LYS A 689 -9.80 19.95 -56.53
N THR A 690 -10.24 21.01 -55.87
CA THR A 690 -11.66 21.31 -55.67
C THR A 690 -12.38 21.32 -57.01
N SER A 691 -13.36 20.43 -57.18
CA SER A 691 -14.11 20.33 -58.43
C SER A 691 -14.73 21.69 -58.80
N TYR A 692 -14.61 22.07 -60.07
CA TYR A 692 -15.29 23.25 -60.64
C TYR A 692 -16.81 23.24 -60.42
N VAL A 693 -17.41 22.06 -60.22
CA VAL A 693 -18.82 21.93 -59.84
C VAL A 693 -19.08 22.43 -58.41
N LYS A 694 -18.18 22.15 -57.47
CA LYS A 694 -18.28 22.65 -56.08
C LYS A 694 -18.00 24.15 -56.00
N LEU A 695 -16.94 24.61 -56.68
CA LEU A 695 -16.59 26.03 -56.74
C LEU A 695 -17.70 26.86 -57.41
N GLY A 696 -18.24 26.37 -58.53
CA GLY A 696 -19.36 27.02 -59.21
C GLY A 696 -20.64 27.06 -58.37
N ARG A 697 -20.94 26.00 -57.61
CA ARG A 697 -22.07 26.00 -56.66
C ARG A 697 -21.91 27.04 -55.55
N ALA A 698 -20.70 27.18 -54.98
CA ALA A 698 -20.43 28.17 -53.94
C ALA A 698 -20.50 29.62 -54.48
N LEU A 699 -19.99 29.87 -55.69
CA LEU A 699 -20.09 31.18 -56.35
C LEU A 699 -21.53 31.54 -56.75
N SER A 700 -22.36 30.54 -57.04
CA SER A 700 -23.79 30.72 -57.36
C SER A 700 -24.70 30.77 -56.13
N ASP A 701 -24.13 30.82 -54.92
CA ASP A 701 -24.90 30.97 -53.69
C ASP A 701 -25.69 32.30 -53.69
N GLN A 702 -26.97 32.23 -53.29
CA GLN A 702 -27.87 33.38 -53.27
C GLN A 702 -27.34 34.54 -52.42
N GLN A 703 -26.53 34.26 -51.40
CA GLN A 703 -25.97 35.29 -50.52
C GLN A 703 -25.04 36.28 -51.24
N PHE A 704 -24.42 35.87 -52.36
CA PHE A 704 -23.51 36.72 -53.13
C PHE A 704 -24.20 37.51 -54.25
N GLY A 705 -25.20 36.90 -54.89
CA GLY A 705 -25.95 37.52 -55.99
C GLY A 705 -25.08 37.93 -57.18
N PHE A 706 -24.04 37.15 -57.49
CA PHE A 706 -23.15 37.37 -58.64
C PHE A 706 -23.84 37.07 -59.98
N GLU A 707 -23.55 37.88 -61.00
CA GLU A 707 -24.02 37.62 -62.36
C GLU A 707 -23.21 36.47 -62.99
N THR A 708 -23.90 35.55 -63.66
CA THR A 708 -23.31 34.39 -64.33
C THR A 708 -23.56 34.42 -65.82
N ASP A 709 -22.53 34.04 -66.60
CA ASP A 709 -22.63 33.88 -68.05
C ASP A 709 -21.97 32.56 -68.47
N ARG A 710 -22.57 31.87 -69.45
CA ARG A 710 -22.10 30.56 -69.93
C ARG A 710 -21.53 30.72 -71.34
N LYS A 711 -20.23 30.50 -71.47
CA LYS A 711 -19.51 30.54 -72.76
C LYS A 711 -19.09 29.14 -73.18
N THR A 712 -18.68 29.00 -74.45
CA THR A 712 -18.15 27.75 -75.02
C THR A 712 -16.94 27.19 -74.27
N SER A 713 -16.20 28.02 -73.55
CA SER A 713 -15.02 27.66 -72.75
C SER A 713 -15.30 27.40 -71.25
N GLY A 714 -16.53 27.61 -70.76
CA GLY A 714 -16.90 27.37 -69.36
C GLY A 714 -17.88 28.38 -68.75
N HIS A 715 -18.08 28.30 -67.44
CA HIS A 715 -18.87 29.25 -66.66
C HIS A 715 -18.01 30.44 -66.21
N TYR A 716 -18.55 31.65 -66.35
CA TYR A 716 -17.92 32.90 -65.95
C TYR A 716 -18.81 33.63 -64.95
N TYR A 717 -18.17 34.29 -63.99
CA TYR A 717 -18.81 35.07 -62.93
C TYR A 717 -18.34 36.51 -63.01
N ARG A 718 -19.26 37.46 -62.88
CA ARG A 718 -18.91 38.88 -62.87
C ARG A 718 -18.62 39.33 -61.45
N LEU A 719 -17.34 39.61 -61.18
CA LEU A 719 -16.81 39.83 -59.83
C LEU A 719 -15.95 41.09 -59.77
N VAL A 720 -15.85 41.69 -58.59
CA VAL A 720 -14.81 42.66 -58.24
C VAL A 720 -13.96 42.03 -57.15
N GLU A 721 -12.66 41.92 -57.38
CA GLU A 721 -11.70 41.50 -56.36
C GLU A 721 -11.60 42.59 -55.28
N ARG A 722 -11.61 42.17 -54.01
CA ARG A 722 -11.46 43.06 -52.85
C ARG A 722 -10.01 43.33 -52.52
#